data_AF-A0A9E0VZY7-F1
#
_entry.id   AF-A0A9E0VZY7-F1
#
_cell.length_a   1.000
_cell.length_b   1.000
_cell.length_c   1.000
_cell.angle_alpha   90.00
_cell.angle_beta   90.00
_cell.angle_gamma   90.00
#
_symmetry.space_group_name_H-M   'P 1'
#
loop_
_entity.id
_entity.type
_entity.pdbx_description
1 polymer ?
#
loop_
_entity_poly.entity_id
_entity_poly.type
_entity_poly.pdbx_seq_one_letter_code
_entity_poly.pdbx_strand_id
1 'polypeptide(L)'
;MPTERPRRLAIFGTFDVENYGDLLFPLIAGRRLGPLGVEVVAVSPTAHATRYRDAVLPLSYPEFVRDIESFDGVLIGGGNIVHTKDFGLPDYAATAYAALWIGATAQAVRQGLPVLWNGPGVLQQSADRRAPEWLRRTVDAADRFVVRDSDSAARLELWSGRRPSVIPDTALDLARLWPLALMKDRFRHLRARLGIPDEGMVVALHVKARSLDGVDIPTFAQALAGALHSTGAVAVLVALGRCHGDHAVAEKIHRLLPDCTRSIADTDHLIDMAAVIAGSDAYLGSSLHGHITAAAYGVASRLVAVPMLHKFMGQARQMNRAQDVVGNWAAALDALPGLLTLDPPPLPDTIATQLDAHWQDVAKHIASGRKAPRRPDVFAGADLDAALEHAIREEEMQAPGRVLISNPAATAPAQKGNFMTETSQTQWDSAAVNQMISGGELDGAARRIETILEQQPGFLPARLAEVRYALAKGDAAQAVELASVLSEARPENPWVLLSHLQSLCEAAQQDAARTLFLTRLAEIEIDESMMTTALNTLLAFVPQKEQVAFLKSVHDLKPESAVVQLRLAMRAYVSGDRPLTIDMLARAERAGPLPAYAARVKSQLSPFTGTMDAATDRLLAEWEAGAEDLETLCRLCRFAAAAGRFDLSRKALRRTLELHPLEWRSLYRLNRVFLDHSEDRAIFETLAQIDATAQPGANWRLQFALFCLRMGQDAHGRAVLASLTDHPATGPTADSLLAAMTALGSAAPRADVIRDADVRVVQKAGARGTIVVFGGFLGGLSHLSDRYLDLLLSDLPANVVYLRDPYGRIYLNGLPEFGPTEGLMHSGLARILAELGGGTVVTMGGSAAGYSALRAGLALRADEVISLAGFVTPGPAEQDDPFHIQQGFAEFFGGDVHAYDLRDALKAQPETRLVQIIGGDYAPDVARAKALAGVGNALVEIIPGVAMHHVALPAIADGTLRRLLQEAFA
;
A
#
# COMPACT_ATOMS: atom_id res chain seq x y z
N MET A 1 24.90 28.54 20.30
CA MET A 1 23.69 28.12 21.03
C MET A 1 23.26 26.79 20.44
N PRO A 2 22.90 25.77 21.22
CA PRO A 2 22.45 24.50 20.65
C PRO A 2 21.13 24.78 19.94
N THR A 3 21.09 24.57 18.62
CA THR A 3 19.85 24.58 17.84
C THR A 3 19.01 23.41 18.32
N GLU A 4 18.03 23.66 19.19
CA GLU A 4 17.06 22.64 19.59
C GLU A 4 16.42 22.04 18.33
N ARG A 5 16.47 20.71 18.22
CA ARG A 5 15.79 19.99 17.14
C ARG A 5 14.31 20.39 17.13
N PRO A 6 13.70 20.63 15.95
CA PRO A 6 12.26 20.90 15.89
C PRO A 6 11.50 19.71 16.50
N ARG A 7 10.45 20.00 17.27
CA ARG A 7 9.64 18.95 17.90
C ARG A 7 8.78 18.28 16.84
N ARG A 8 8.73 16.94 16.79
CA ARG A 8 8.05 16.21 15.72
C ARG A 8 6.70 15.70 16.18
N LEU A 9 5.65 16.05 15.45
CA LEU A 9 4.26 15.68 15.72
C LEU A 9 3.72 14.81 14.58
N ALA A 10 3.33 13.58 14.90
CA ALA A 10 2.69 12.68 13.94
C ALA A 10 1.19 12.99 13.85
N ILE A 11 0.70 13.50 12.72
CA ILE A 11 -0.74 13.66 12.46
C ILE A 11 -1.29 12.42 11.76
N PHE A 12 -2.40 11.86 12.23
CA PHE A 12 -3.00 10.63 11.70
C PHE A 12 -4.27 10.90 10.91
N GLY A 13 -4.37 10.31 9.72
CA GLY A 13 -5.54 10.42 8.84
C GLY A 13 -5.33 9.65 7.54
N THR A 14 -6.28 9.74 6.61
CA THR A 14 -6.20 9.10 5.29
C THR A 14 -5.59 10.06 4.26
N PHE A 15 -4.31 10.41 4.45
CA PHE A 15 -3.55 11.38 3.64
C PHE A 15 -2.90 10.74 2.39
N ASP A 16 -3.13 9.45 2.22
CA ASP A 16 -2.78 8.58 1.09
C ASP A 16 -4.00 8.30 0.18
N VAL A 17 -5.15 8.93 0.46
CA VAL A 17 -6.39 8.82 -0.31
C VAL A 17 -6.67 10.14 -1.04
N GLU A 18 -7.12 10.07 -2.31
CA GLU A 18 -7.44 11.25 -3.13
C GLU A 18 -8.75 11.96 -2.70
N ASN A 19 -8.73 12.55 -1.50
CA ASN A 19 -9.80 13.34 -0.91
C ASN A 19 -9.26 14.73 -0.55
N TYR A 20 -9.75 15.76 -1.23
CA TYR A 20 -9.28 17.14 -1.08
C TYR A 20 -9.26 17.58 0.39
N GLY A 21 -10.34 17.33 1.13
CA GLY A 21 -10.44 17.82 2.50
C GLY A 21 -9.48 17.15 3.46
N ASP A 22 -9.36 15.82 3.37
CA ASP A 22 -8.46 15.07 4.26
C ASP A 22 -6.99 15.47 4.03
N LEU A 23 -6.61 15.76 2.78
CA LEU A 23 -5.26 16.18 2.42
C LEU A 23 -4.90 17.60 2.88
N LEU A 24 -5.87 18.44 3.26
CA LEU A 24 -5.61 19.78 3.78
C LEU A 24 -5.09 19.78 5.22
N PHE A 25 -5.51 18.83 6.05
CA PHE A 25 -5.19 18.82 7.48
C PHE A 25 -3.67 18.86 7.78
N PRO A 26 -2.80 18.04 7.15
CA PRO A 26 -1.37 18.11 7.41
C PRO A 26 -0.75 19.43 6.93
N LEU A 27 -1.22 20.00 5.81
CA LEU A 27 -0.74 21.29 5.31
C LEU A 27 -1.10 22.44 6.27
N ILE A 28 -2.33 22.46 6.76
CA ILE A 28 -2.82 23.46 7.70
C ILE A 28 -2.09 23.31 9.05
N ALA A 29 -2.00 22.08 9.57
CA ALA A 29 -1.28 21.82 10.81
C ALA A 29 0.18 22.28 10.69
N GLY A 30 0.88 21.94 9.60
CA GLY A 30 2.24 22.39 9.33
C GLY A 30 2.38 23.92 9.28
N ARG A 31 1.45 24.60 8.61
CA ARG A 31 1.42 26.08 8.56
C ARG A 31 1.21 26.72 9.92
N ARG A 32 0.36 26.14 10.76
CA ARG A 32 -0.05 26.68 12.07
C ARG A 32 0.97 26.38 13.16
N LEU A 33 1.60 25.21 13.11
CA LEU A 33 2.51 24.70 14.15
C LEU A 33 3.99 24.94 13.82
N GLY A 34 4.36 25.09 12.54
CA GLY A 34 5.73 25.39 12.12
C GLY A 34 6.32 26.65 12.78
N PRO A 35 5.61 27.80 12.81
CA PRO A 35 6.06 28.99 13.55
C PRO A 35 6.21 28.80 15.06
N LEU A 36 5.62 27.75 15.62
CA LEU A 36 5.71 27.38 17.04
C LEU A 36 6.82 26.33 17.30
N GLY A 37 7.67 26.05 16.30
CA GLY A 37 8.79 25.13 16.41
C GLY A 37 8.41 23.65 16.37
N VAL A 38 7.25 23.33 15.78
CA VAL A 38 6.74 21.95 15.65
C VAL A 38 6.68 21.55 14.18
N GLU A 39 7.40 20.49 13.84
CA GLU A 39 7.36 19.81 12.54
C GLU A 39 6.20 18.83 12.53
N VAL A 40 5.34 18.91 11.52
CA VAL A 40 4.20 18.02 11.35
C VAL A 40 4.55 16.95 10.31
N VAL A 41 4.37 15.69 10.70
CA VAL A 41 4.60 14.53 9.83
C VAL A 41 3.27 13.81 9.65
N ALA A 42 2.82 13.68 8.40
CA ALA A 42 1.58 12.96 8.09
C ALA A 42 1.79 11.45 8.24
N VAL A 43 0.81 10.76 8.83
CA VAL A 43 0.77 9.31 8.99
C VAL A 43 -0.58 8.78 8.50
N SER A 44 -0.53 7.74 7.68
CA SER A 44 -1.69 7.07 7.09
C SER A 44 -1.55 5.56 7.19
N PRO A 45 -2.60 4.76 6.94
CA PRO A 45 -2.49 3.31 7.03
C PRO A 45 -1.41 2.76 6.07
N THR A 46 -1.28 3.38 4.90
CA THR A 46 -0.22 3.10 3.93
C THR A 46 0.64 4.36 3.66
N ALA A 47 1.68 4.22 2.85
CA ALA A 47 2.51 5.33 2.38
C ALA A 47 2.22 5.66 0.89
N HIS A 48 0.99 5.43 0.41
CA HIS A 48 0.66 5.71 -0.99
C HIS A 48 0.72 7.21 -1.28
N ALA A 49 1.39 7.58 -2.37
CA ALA A 49 1.33 8.92 -2.91
C ALA A 49 -0.01 9.16 -3.59
N THR A 50 -0.62 10.31 -3.34
CA THR A 50 -1.78 10.77 -4.12
C THR A 50 -1.31 11.43 -5.43
N ARG A 51 -2.22 11.66 -6.38
CA ARG A 51 -1.87 12.43 -7.59
C ARG A 51 -1.47 13.89 -7.32
N TYR A 52 -1.82 14.42 -6.16
CA TYR A 52 -1.69 15.85 -5.88
C TYR A 52 -0.27 16.16 -5.43
N ARG A 53 0.46 16.94 -6.24
CA ARG A 53 1.89 17.25 -6.02
C ARG A 53 2.14 18.10 -4.78
N ASP A 54 1.13 18.85 -4.36
CA ASP A 54 1.13 19.72 -3.20
C ASP A 54 0.51 19.07 -1.95
N ALA A 55 0.13 17.79 -2.02
CA ALA A 55 -0.20 17.00 -0.84
C ALA A 55 1.07 16.53 -0.11
N VAL A 56 0.98 16.40 1.22
CA VAL A 56 2.07 15.84 2.03
C VAL A 56 2.11 14.34 1.84
N LEU A 57 3.26 13.78 1.46
CA LEU A 57 3.48 12.33 1.42
C LEU A 57 3.48 11.78 2.87
N PRO A 58 2.57 10.87 3.22
CA PRO A 58 2.53 10.34 4.58
C PRO A 58 3.53 9.21 4.78
N LEU A 59 3.95 9.01 6.04
CA LEU A 59 4.48 7.73 6.51
C LEU A 59 3.34 6.73 6.63
N SER A 60 3.61 5.45 6.38
CA SER A 60 2.68 4.39 6.74
C SER A 60 2.62 4.20 8.26
N TYR A 61 1.51 3.64 8.75
CA TYR A 61 1.35 3.33 10.17
C TYR A 61 2.47 2.40 10.69
N PRO A 62 2.87 1.33 9.97
CA PRO A 62 4.03 0.53 10.37
C PRO A 62 5.36 1.30 10.40
N GLU A 63 5.57 2.26 9.49
CA GLU A 63 6.74 3.15 9.53
C GLU A 63 6.74 4.04 10.78
N PHE A 64 5.60 4.66 11.09
CA PHE A 64 5.44 5.41 12.32
C PHE A 64 5.74 4.56 13.56
N VAL A 65 5.25 3.32 13.61
CA VAL A 65 5.49 2.42 14.76
C VAL A 65 6.97 2.13 14.94
N ARG A 66 7.72 1.89 13.85
CA ARG A 66 9.18 1.66 13.91
C ARG A 66 9.93 2.90 14.39
N ASP A 67 9.49 4.08 13.96
CA ASP A 67 10.18 5.34 14.22
C ASP A 67 9.52 6.16 15.35
N ILE A 68 8.65 5.53 16.17
CA ILE A 68 7.83 6.24 17.16
C ILE A 68 8.67 7.03 18.17
N GLU A 69 9.87 6.55 18.47
CA GLU A 69 10.81 7.21 19.38
C GLU A 69 11.31 8.57 18.86
N SER A 70 11.19 8.82 17.56
CA SER A 70 11.56 10.08 16.92
C SER A 70 10.49 11.16 17.02
N PHE A 71 9.33 10.85 17.61
CA PHE A 71 8.21 11.77 17.79
C PHE A 71 8.07 12.27 19.23
N ASP A 72 7.46 13.44 19.36
CA ASP A 72 7.18 14.13 20.63
C ASP A 72 5.68 14.19 20.94
N GLY A 73 4.82 13.66 20.04
CA GLY A 73 3.38 13.51 20.26
C GLY A 73 2.64 12.97 19.05
N VAL A 74 1.38 12.62 19.26
CA VAL A 74 0.45 12.22 18.20
C VAL A 74 -0.75 13.17 18.14
N LEU A 75 -1.18 13.47 16.92
CA LEU A 75 -2.33 14.32 16.62
C LEU A 75 -3.34 13.51 15.77
N ILE A 76 -4.48 13.17 16.37
CA ILE A 76 -5.48 12.33 15.74
C ILE A 76 -6.44 13.18 14.92
N GLY A 77 -6.39 12.99 13.61
CA GLY A 77 -7.43 13.40 12.69
C GLY A 77 -7.44 14.86 12.26
N GLY A 78 -8.64 15.42 12.25
CA GLY A 78 -9.26 15.92 11.03
C GLY A 78 -10.24 14.87 10.47
N GLY A 79 -11.03 15.24 9.46
CA GLY A 79 -11.83 14.28 8.67
C GLY A 79 -12.95 13.58 9.44
N ASN A 80 -13.34 12.37 9.03
CA ASN A 80 -14.31 11.52 9.73
C ASN A 80 -13.72 10.12 10.00
N ILE A 81 -12.69 10.06 10.85
CA ILE A 81 -11.87 8.85 11.03
C ILE A 81 -12.17 8.07 12.32
N VAL A 82 -13.00 8.61 13.23
CA VAL A 82 -13.29 7.96 14.52
C VAL A 82 -14.45 6.97 14.36
N HIS A 83 -14.08 5.73 13.99
CA HIS A 83 -14.91 4.52 13.93
C HIS A 83 -14.01 3.27 13.78
N THR A 84 -14.61 2.08 13.85
CA THR A 84 -13.93 0.79 13.60
C THR A 84 -14.35 0.13 12.29
N LYS A 85 -15.25 0.76 11.52
CA LYS A 85 -15.71 0.23 10.22
C LYS A 85 -14.60 0.13 9.18
N ASP A 86 -14.61 -0.97 8.44
CA ASP A 86 -13.96 -1.08 7.14
C ASP A 86 -14.87 -0.49 6.04
N PHE A 87 -14.31 0.39 5.22
CA PHE A 87 -15.00 0.97 4.06
C PHE A 87 -14.62 0.30 2.74
N GLY A 88 -13.84 -0.78 2.78
CA GLY A 88 -13.40 -1.53 1.61
C GLY A 88 -12.49 -0.72 0.69
N LEU A 89 -11.72 0.21 1.27
CA LEU A 89 -10.73 0.97 0.50
C LEU A 89 -9.63 0.00 0.03
N PRO A 90 -9.24 0.04 -1.25
CA PRO A 90 -8.14 -0.78 -1.76
C PRO A 90 -6.88 -0.60 -0.89
N ASP A 91 -6.15 -1.69 -0.67
CA ASP A 91 -4.89 -1.74 0.08
C ASP A 91 -4.97 -1.45 1.60
N TYR A 92 -6.16 -1.12 2.13
CA TYR A 92 -6.38 -1.00 3.57
C TYR A 92 -6.74 -2.36 4.18
N ALA A 93 -6.06 -2.73 5.25
CA ALA A 93 -6.51 -3.81 6.12
C ALA A 93 -7.79 -3.39 6.86
N ALA A 94 -8.58 -4.37 7.31
CA ALA A 94 -9.80 -4.10 8.10
C ALA A 94 -9.50 -3.27 9.37
N THR A 95 -8.29 -3.37 9.91
CA THR A 95 -7.81 -2.62 11.08
C THR A 95 -7.39 -1.17 10.77
N ALA A 96 -7.32 -0.76 9.50
CA ALA A 96 -6.72 0.51 9.10
C ALA A 96 -7.33 1.74 9.79
N TYR A 97 -8.66 1.87 9.80
CA TYR A 97 -9.32 3.00 10.46
C TYR A 97 -9.18 2.96 11.98
N ALA A 98 -9.29 1.77 12.59
CA ALA A 98 -9.06 1.58 14.03
C ALA A 98 -7.62 1.97 14.42
N ALA A 99 -6.64 1.64 13.59
CA ALA A 99 -5.23 1.97 13.82
C ALA A 99 -4.97 3.49 13.86
N LEU A 100 -5.69 4.29 13.06
CA LEU A 100 -5.49 5.75 12.98
C LEU A 100 -5.80 6.51 14.28
N TRP A 101 -6.61 5.95 15.19
CA TRP A 101 -6.96 6.61 16.43
C TRP A 101 -6.81 5.72 17.66
N ILE A 102 -7.26 4.45 17.62
CA ILE A 102 -7.05 3.48 18.72
C ILE A 102 -5.58 3.04 18.74
N GLY A 103 -5.08 2.56 17.59
CA GLY A 103 -3.69 2.12 17.46
C GLY A 103 -2.69 3.23 17.76
N ALA A 104 -2.90 4.41 17.16
CA ALA A 104 -2.09 5.60 17.40
C ALA A 104 -2.08 6.00 18.89
N THR A 105 -3.24 5.96 19.56
CA THR A 105 -3.33 6.23 21.00
C THR A 105 -2.58 5.18 21.81
N ALA A 106 -2.77 3.89 21.51
CA ALA A 106 -2.11 2.81 22.24
C ALA A 106 -0.58 2.88 22.13
N GLN A 107 -0.07 3.13 20.92
CA GLN A 107 1.35 3.32 20.68
C GLN A 107 1.91 4.54 21.42
N ALA A 108 1.20 5.67 21.36
CA ALA A 108 1.58 6.88 22.08
C ALA A 108 1.63 6.67 23.60
N VAL A 109 0.64 5.99 24.18
CA VAL A 109 0.59 5.69 25.61
C VAL A 109 1.80 4.83 26.03
N ARG A 110 2.13 3.79 25.26
CA ARG A 110 3.31 2.92 25.53
C ARG A 110 4.63 3.69 25.53
N GLN A 111 4.71 4.76 24.74
CA GLN A 111 5.91 5.59 24.58
C GLN A 111 5.91 6.87 25.43
N GLY A 112 4.86 7.10 26.25
CA GLY A 112 4.71 8.31 27.05
C GLY A 112 4.50 9.59 26.23
N LEU A 113 4.00 9.46 24.99
CA LEU A 113 3.71 10.57 24.10
C LEU A 113 2.34 11.20 24.42
N PRO A 114 2.20 12.54 24.35
CA PRO A 114 0.90 13.20 24.46
C PRO A 114 -0.01 12.82 23.29
N VAL A 115 -1.29 12.58 23.59
CA VAL A 115 -2.32 12.22 22.61
C VAL A 115 -3.28 13.39 22.44
N LEU A 116 -3.28 13.99 21.26
CA LEU A 116 -4.03 15.20 20.95
C LEU A 116 -5.02 14.90 19.83
N TRP A 117 -6.23 15.43 19.87
CA TRP A 117 -7.22 15.28 18.80
C TRP A 117 -7.34 16.59 18.03
N ASN A 118 -7.41 16.52 16.69
CA ASN A 118 -7.51 17.67 15.78
C ASN A 118 -8.94 17.87 15.26
N GLY A 119 -9.91 17.78 16.16
CA GLY A 119 -11.33 17.89 15.80
C GLY A 119 -11.81 16.84 14.78
N PRO A 120 -11.49 15.54 14.89
CA PRO A 120 -12.05 14.54 13.99
C PRO A 120 -13.57 14.42 14.17
N GLY A 121 -14.26 14.05 13.09
CA GLY A 121 -15.66 13.65 13.10
C GLY A 121 -15.85 12.21 13.56
N VAL A 122 -16.96 11.95 14.25
CA VAL A 122 -17.28 10.64 14.85
C VAL A 122 -18.43 9.97 14.11
N LEU A 123 -18.24 8.70 13.75
CA LEU A 123 -19.25 7.86 13.10
C LEU A 123 -19.64 6.72 14.05
N GLN A 124 -20.56 7.00 14.98
CA GLN A 124 -20.99 6.05 16.02
C GLN A 124 -21.70 4.81 15.47
N GLN A 125 -21.48 3.66 16.13
CA GLN A 125 -22.12 2.39 15.81
C GLN A 125 -23.32 2.01 16.69
N SER A 126 -23.46 2.38 17.97
CA SER A 126 -24.75 2.19 18.69
C SER A 126 -24.81 3.01 19.98
N ALA A 127 -26.02 3.37 20.42
CA ALA A 127 -26.31 4.31 21.50
C ALA A 127 -26.45 3.67 22.90
N ASP A 128 -26.82 2.39 22.99
CA ASP A 128 -27.47 1.90 24.20
C ASP A 128 -26.61 0.99 25.09
N ARG A 129 -25.27 1.17 25.11
CA ARG A 129 -24.38 0.18 25.76
C ARG A 129 -23.20 0.74 26.52
N ARG A 130 -22.73 -0.07 27.47
CA ARG A 130 -21.53 0.18 28.26
C ARG A 130 -20.31 0.19 27.34
N ALA A 131 -19.57 1.30 27.35
CA ALA A 131 -18.34 1.47 26.57
C ALA A 131 -17.35 0.32 26.80
N PRO A 132 -16.80 -0.31 25.73
CA PRO A 132 -15.73 -1.28 25.85
C PRO A 132 -14.53 -0.68 26.59
N GLU A 133 -13.78 -1.53 27.29
CA GLU A 133 -12.68 -1.04 28.12
C GLU A 133 -11.59 -0.35 27.28
N TRP A 134 -11.26 -0.89 26.11
CA TRP A 134 -10.29 -0.29 25.18
C TRP A 134 -10.74 1.11 24.73
N LEU A 135 -12.03 1.34 24.53
CA LEU A 135 -12.57 2.63 24.11
C LEU A 135 -12.44 3.65 25.23
N ARG A 136 -12.85 3.27 26.45
CA ARG A 136 -12.71 4.12 27.63
C ARG A 136 -11.25 4.51 27.86
N ARG A 137 -10.32 3.55 27.78
CA ARG A 137 -8.89 3.81 27.90
C ARG A 137 -8.36 4.70 26.77
N THR A 138 -8.84 4.52 25.54
CA THR A 138 -8.46 5.36 24.38
C THR A 138 -8.88 6.81 24.59
N VAL A 139 -10.14 7.06 24.98
CA VAL A 139 -10.60 8.43 25.22
C VAL A 139 -9.95 9.02 26.46
N ASP A 140 -9.77 8.28 27.56
CA ASP A 140 -9.10 8.73 28.79
C ASP A 140 -7.62 9.08 28.56
N ALA A 141 -7.00 8.47 27.55
CA ALA A 141 -5.63 8.75 27.15
C ALA A 141 -5.47 10.07 26.38
N ALA A 142 -6.54 10.70 25.89
CA ALA A 142 -6.44 11.98 25.20
C ALA A 142 -6.12 13.14 26.17
N ASP A 143 -4.95 13.76 26.00
CA ASP A 143 -4.53 15.00 26.68
C ASP A 143 -5.33 16.20 26.19
N ARG A 144 -5.58 16.27 24.88
CA ARG A 144 -6.49 17.22 24.25
C ARG A 144 -7.59 16.46 23.54
N PHE A 145 -8.79 16.46 24.14
CA PHE A 145 -9.92 15.65 23.68
C PHE A 145 -11.00 16.54 23.06
N VAL A 146 -10.93 16.71 21.75
CA VAL A 146 -11.79 17.62 20.98
C VAL A 146 -12.30 16.97 19.69
N VAL A 147 -13.50 17.34 19.26
CA VAL A 147 -14.14 16.85 18.01
C VAL A 147 -14.75 18.02 17.23
N ARG A 148 -15.07 17.81 15.95
CA ARG A 148 -15.52 18.88 15.04
C ARG A 148 -16.87 19.51 15.39
N ASP A 149 -17.83 18.70 15.85
CA ASP A 149 -19.22 19.15 15.93
C ASP A 149 -19.95 18.55 17.13
N SER A 150 -21.01 19.23 17.57
CA SER A 150 -21.80 18.83 18.74
C SER A 150 -22.40 17.43 18.60
N ASP A 151 -22.75 17.02 17.38
CA ASP A 151 -23.27 15.69 17.11
C ASP A 151 -22.18 14.63 17.31
N SER A 152 -20.96 14.88 16.82
CA SER A 152 -19.79 14.03 17.08
C SER A 152 -19.48 13.96 18.58
N ALA A 153 -19.63 15.07 19.31
CA ALA A 153 -19.42 15.09 20.76
C ALA A 153 -20.47 14.27 21.52
N ALA A 154 -21.74 14.44 21.18
CA ALA A 154 -22.83 13.67 21.79
C ALA A 154 -22.68 12.16 21.47
N ARG A 155 -22.33 11.83 20.22
CA ARG A 155 -22.09 10.46 19.78
C ARG A 155 -20.92 9.80 20.52
N LEU A 156 -19.82 10.51 20.73
CA LEU A 156 -18.66 10.00 21.45
C LEU A 156 -18.88 9.93 22.96
N GLU A 157 -19.63 10.88 23.53
CA GLU A 157 -20.09 10.83 24.93
C GLU A 157 -20.94 9.58 25.16
N LEU A 158 -21.87 9.31 24.26
CA LEU A 158 -22.74 8.15 24.33
C LEU A 158 -21.97 6.83 24.14
N TRP A 159 -20.99 6.81 23.25
CA TRP A 159 -20.19 5.60 22.99
C TRP A 159 -19.15 5.32 24.09
N SER A 160 -18.45 6.35 24.56
CA SER A 160 -17.27 6.21 25.45
C SER A 160 -17.52 6.57 26.91
N GLY A 161 -18.61 7.26 27.22
CA GLY A 161 -18.91 7.81 28.54
C GLY A 161 -18.15 9.10 28.88
N ARG A 162 -17.28 9.61 27.99
CA ARG A 162 -16.54 10.87 28.16
C ARG A 162 -16.92 11.85 27.05
N ARG A 163 -17.37 13.05 27.42
CA ARG A 163 -17.72 14.10 26.44
C ARG A 163 -16.48 14.88 25.98
N PRO A 164 -16.16 14.91 24.67
CA PRO A 164 -15.11 15.80 24.14
C PRO A 164 -15.61 17.26 24.06
N SER A 165 -14.67 18.20 24.06
CA SER A 165 -15.00 19.59 23.69
C SER A 165 -15.18 19.73 22.18
N VAL A 166 -15.92 20.73 21.74
CA VAL A 166 -16.16 20.99 20.31
C VAL A 166 -15.26 22.12 19.83
N ILE A 167 -14.64 21.94 18.67
CA ILE A 167 -13.90 22.98 17.95
C ILE A 167 -14.37 23.05 16.50
N PRO A 168 -14.22 24.19 15.80
CA PRO A 168 -14.49 24.26 14.37
C PRO A 168 -13.56 23.32 13.59
N ASP A 169 -14.02 22.87 12.42
CA ASP A 169 -13.15 22.14 11.48
C ASP A 169 -11.90 22.97 11.16
N THR A 170 -10.72 22.39 11.33
CA THR A 170 -9.46 23.10 11.14
C THR A 170 -9.19 23.49 9.70
N ALA A 171 -9.92 22.92 8.73
CA ALA A 171 -9.92 23.38 7.34
C ALA A 171 -10.40 24.83 7.16
N LEU A 172 -11.09 25.42 8.14
CA LEU A 172 -11.47 26.85 8.12
C LEU A 172 -10.26 27.80 8.16
N ASP A 173 -9.07 27.34 8.55
CA ASP A 173 -7.83 28.11 8.47
C ASP A 173 -7.22 28.16 7.04
N LEU A 174 -7.94 27.68 6.02
CA LEU A 174 -7.50 27.69 4.62
C LEU A 174 -6.93 29.06 4.16
N ALA A 175 -7.57 30.17 4.53
CA ALA A 175 -7.10 31.51 4.17
C ALA A 175 -5.75 31.89 4.81
N ARG A 176 -5.33 31.20 5.88
CA ARG A 176 -3.99 31.36 6.51
C ARG A 176 -2.92 30.48 5.84
N LEU A 177 -3.34 29.36 5.26
CA LEU A 177 -2.50 28.52 4.40
C LEU A 177 -2.28 29.20 3.05
N TRP A 178 -3.37 29.59 2.40
CA TRP A 178 -3.38 30.25 1.10
C TRP A 178 -4.14 31.57 1.17
N PRO A 179 -3.44 32.72 1.23
CA PRO A 179 -4.09 34.02 1.28
C PRO A 179 -5.04 34.27 0.10
N LEU A 180 -6.14 34.99 0.32
CA LEU A 180 -7.14 35.27 -0.72
C LEU A 180 -6.52 35.90 -1.99
N ALA A 181 -5.53 36.79 -1.85
CA ALA A 181 -4.84 37.38 -3.00
C ALA A 181 -4.17 36.31 -3.89
N LEU A 182 -3.49 35.34 -3.27
CA LEU A 182 -2.89 34.21 -3.97
C LEU A 182 -3.94 33.36 -4.69
N MET A 183 -5.08 33.11 -4.03
CA MET A 183 -6.17 32.35 -4.63
C MET A 183 -6.79 33.08 -5.83
N LYS A 184 -7.02 34.39 -5.72
CA LYS A 184 -7.52 35.23 -6.82
C LYS A 184 -6.55 35.26 -8.00
N ASP A 185 -5.25 35.40 -7.74
CA ASP A 185 -4.24 35.38 -8.79
C ASP A 185 -4.16 34.01 -9.46
N ARG A 186 -4.17 32.92 -8.70
CA ARG A 186 -4.17 31.57 -9.24
C ARG A 186 -5.43 31.29 -10.06
N PHE A 187 -6.60 31.71 -9.57
CA PHE A 187 -7.86 31.59 -10.31
C PHE A 187 -7.86 32.40 -11.60
N ARG A 188 -7.28 33.60 -11.63
CA ARG A 188 -7.14 34.40 -12.87
C ARG A 188 -6.40 33.62 -13.96
N HIS A 189 -5.33 32.92 -13.60
CA HIS A 189 -4.59 32.06 -14.55
C HIS A 189 -5.41 30.84 -14.99
N LEU A 190 -6.10 30.18 -14.05
CA LEU A 190 -6.99 29.06 -14.37
C LEU A 190 -8.13 29.50 -15.31
N ARG A 191 -8.75 30.65 -15.03
CA ARG A 191 -9.83 31.25 -15.82
C ARG A 191 -9.40 31.50 -17.26
N ALA A 192 -8.23 32.13 -17.44
CA ALA A 192 -7.65 32.35 -18.77
C ALA A 192 -7.36 31.03 -19.49
N ARG A 193 -6.79 30.04 -18.81
CA ARG A 193 -6.51 28.71 -19.36
C ARG A 193 -7.77 27.96 -19.79
N LEU A 194 -8.86 28.12 -19.04
CA LEU A 194 -10.16 27.51 -19.32
C LEU A 194 -10.97 28.30 -20.37
N GLY A 195 -10.43 29.41 -20.89
CA GLY A 195 -11.12 30.23 -21.89
C GLY A 195 -12.43 30.83 -21.38
N ILE A 196 -12.49 31.20 -20.09
CA ILE A 196 -13.64 31.87 -19.49
C ILE A 196 -13.41 33.39 -19.59
N PRO A 197 -14.30 34.18 -20.22
CA PRO A 197 -14.17 35.64 -20.33
C PRO A 197 -14.02 36.30 -18.96
N ASP A 198 -13.29 37.41 -18.83
CA ASP A 198 -13.01 38.06 -17.53
C ASP A 198 -14.26 38.62 -16.84
N GLU A 199 -15.28 39.01 -17.62
CA GLU A 199 -16.57 39.53 -17.15
C GLU A 199 -17.65 38.45 -16.89
N GLY A 200 -17.40 37.19 -17.24
CA GLY A 200 -18.38 36.10 -17.05
C GLY A 200 -18.59 35.70 -15.58
N MET A 201 -19.80 35.30 -15.19
CA MET A 201 -20.01 34.72 -13.86
C MET A 201 -19.54 33.26 -13.82
N VAL A 202 -18.86 32.85 -12.76
CA VAL A 202 -18.33 31.51 -12.56
C VAL A 202 -18.94 30.83 -11.35
N VAL A 203 -19.41 29.60 -11.56
CA VAL A 203 -19.91 28.72 -10.51
C VAL A 203 -18.92 27.57 -10.29
N ALA A 204 -18.35 27.44 -9.10
CA ALA A 204 -17.61 26.24 -8.73
C ALA A 204 -18.61 25.11 -8.42
N LEU A 205 -18.62 24.05 -9.24
CA LEU A 205 -19.60 22.98 -9.16
C LEU A 205 -18.95 21.65 -8.78
N HIS A 206 -19.44 21.04 -7.70
CA HIS A 206 -18.98 19.74 -7.23
C HIS A 206 -20.13 18.74 -7.05
N VAL A 207 -20.15 17.70 -7.88
CA VAL A 207 -21.23 16.70 -7.88
C VAL A 207 -20.70 15.31 -7.53
N LYS A 208 -21.32 14.67 -6.53
CA LYS A 208 -21.12 13.24 -6.23
C LYS A 208 -22.23 12.42 -6.84
N ALA A 209 -21.91 11.25 -7.38
CA ALA A 209 -22.93 10.35 -7.97
C ALA A 209 -24.08 10.08 -6.98
N ARG A 210 -23.76 9.74 -5.72
CA ARG A 210 -24.75 9.50 -4.66
C ARG A 210 -25.60 10.72 -4.29
N SER A 211 -25.11 11.94 -4.57
CA SER A 211 -25.86 13.17 -4.24
C SER A 211 -26.99 13.46 -5.23
N LEU A 212 -26.99 12.79 -6.39
CA LEU A 212 -28.03 12.93 -7.41
C LEU A 212 -29.32 12.18 -7.05
N ASP A 213 -29.31 11.35 -6.01
CA ASP A 213 -30.50 10.68 -5.46
C ASP A 213 -31.34 9.91 -6.51
N GLY A 214 -30.66 9.18 -7.39
CA GLY A 214 -31.32 8.42 -8.47
C GLY A 214 -31.64 9.23 -9.72
N VAL A 215 -31.42 10.55 -9.73
CA VAL A 215 -31.43 11.36 -10.96
C VAL A 215 -30.20 11.00 -11.80
N ASP A 216 -30.41 10.64 -13.06
CA ASP A 216 -29.30 10.35 -13.97
C ASP A 216 -28.54 11.63 -14.37
N ILE A 217 -27.28 11.47 -14.78
CA ILE A 217 -26.41 12.59 -15.13
C ILE A 217 -26.98 13.43 -16.29
N PRO A 218 -27.55 12.83 -17.37
CA PRO A 218 -28.19 13.61 -18.44
C PRO A 218 -29.34 14.51 -17.96
N THR A 219 -30.24 14.00 -17.12
CA THR A 219 -31.36 14.78 -16.58
C THR A 219 -30.86 15.90 -15.68
N PHE A 220 -29.88 15.61 -14.82
CA PHE A 220 -29.21 16.64 -14.01
C PHE A 220 -28.54 17.70 -14.89
N ALA A 221 -27.84 17.29 -15.94
CA ALA A 221 -27.17 18.19 -16.87
C ALA A 221 -28.19 19.09 -17.59
N GLN A 222 -29.36 18.58 -17.98
CA GLN A 222 -30.40 19.40 -18.58
C GLN A 222 -30.93 20.47 -17.61
N ALA A 223 -31.17 20.10 -16.34
CA ALA A 223 -31.58 21.05 -15.31
C ALA A 223 -30.49 22.11 -15.03
N LEU A 224 -29.23 21.67 -14.94
CA LEU A 224 -28.07 22.53 -14.77
C LEU A 224 -27.93 23.52 -15.94
N ALA A 225 -28.10 23.06 -17.18
CA ALA A 225 -28.05 23.92 -18.36
C ALA A 225 -29.11 25.03 -18.31
N GLY A 226 -30.34 24.69 -17.90
CA GLY A 226 -31.40 25.69 -17.71
C GLY A 226 -31.03 26.75 -16.67
N ALA A 227 -30.44 26.34 -15.55
CA ALA A 227 -29.99 27.26 -14.50
C ALA A 227 -28.80 28.14 -14.94
N LEU A 228 -27.84 27.58 -15.68
CA LEU A 228 -26.67 28.32 -16.18
C LEU A 228 -27.05 29.30 -17.31
N HIS A 229 -27.89 28.88 -18.26
CA HIS A 229 -28.34 29.75 -19.34
C HIS A 229 -29.20 30.92 -18.85
N SER A 230 -30.04 30.71 -17.84
CA SER A 230 -30.87 31.79 -17.28
C SER A 230 -30.05 32.85 -16.54
N THR A 231 -28.83 32.52 -16.11
CA THR A 231 -27.93 33.41 -15.36
C THR A 231 -26.75 33.92 -16.18
N GLY A 232 -26.46 33.31 -17.34
CA GLY A 232 -25.27 33.59 -18.14
C GLY A 232 -23.97 33.10 -17.49
N ALA A 233 -24.05 32.23 -16.47
CA ALA A 233 -22.90 31.74 -15.74
C ALA A 233 -22.25 30.51 -16.41
N VAL A 234 -20.96 30.33 -16.17
CA VAL A 234 -20.18 29.14 -16.57
C VAL A 234 -19.85 28.32 -15.33
N ALA A 235 -20.13 27.02 -15.35
CA ALA A 235 -19.75 26.14 -14.24
C ALA A 235 -18.33 25.57 -14.43
N VAL A 236 -17.46 25.72 -13.43
CA VAL A 236 -16.18 25.02 -13.36
C VAL A 236 -16.33 23.81 -12.45
N LEU A 237 -16.21 22.63 -13.03
CA LEU A 237 -16.39 21.34 -12.38
C LEU A 237 -15.13 20.96 -11.59
N VAL A 238 -15.30 20.69 -10.30
CA VAL A 238 -14.20 20.33 -9.37
C VAL A 238 -14.45 18.97 -8.73
N ALA A 239 -13.41 18.13 -8.69
CA ALA A 239 -13.47 16.76 -8.16
C ALA A 239 -12.85 16.65 -6.76
N LEU A 240 -13.62 17.01 -5.73
CA LEU A 240 -13.11 17.08 -4.35
C LEU A 240 -12.90 15.71 -3.66
N GLY A 241 -13.48 14.62 -4.18
CA GLY A 241 -13.30 13.26 -3.64
C GLY A 241 -13.11 12.25 -4.78
N ARG A 242 -11.95 12.27 -5.44
CA ARG A 242 -11.67 11.37 -6.56
C ARG A 242 -11.74 9.89 -6.18
N CYS A 243 -11.44 9.56 -4.92
CA CYS A 243 -11.65 8.22 -4.34
C CYS A 243 -13.10 7.72 -4.39
N HIS A 244 -14.07 8.62 -4.60
CA HIS A 244 -15.49 8.32 -4.79
C HIS A 244 -15.95 8.40 -6.25
N GLY A 245 -15.03 8.60 -7.20
CA GLY A 245 -15.34 8.70 -8.62
C GLY A 245 -15.84 10.09 -9.06
N ASP A 246 -15.68 11.12 -8.23
CA ASP A 246 -16.19 12.48 -8.50
C ASP A 246 -15.70 13.06 -9.84
N HIS A 247 -14.47 12.71 -10.24
CA HIS A 247 -13.89 13.12 -11.52
C HIS A 247 -14.64 12.54 -12.72
N ALA A 248 -15.12 11.30 -12.63
CA ALA A 248 -15.88 10.67 -13.71
C ALA A 248 -17.26 11.32 -13.87
N VAL A 249 -17.86 11.80 -12.78
CA VAL A 249 -19.12 12.55 -12.81
C VAL A 249 -18.90 13.92 -13.45
N ALA A 250 -17.86 14.64 -13.03
CA ALA A 250 -17.48 15.92 -13.64
C ALA A 250 -17.26 15.80 -15.15
N GLU A 251 -16.46 14.84 -15.60
CA GLU A 251 -16.19 14.64 -17.03
C GLU A 251 -17.46 14.27 -17.83
N LYS A 252 -18.38 13.51 -17.25
CA LYS A 252 -19.66 13.20 -17.90
C LYS A 252 -20.54 14.45 -18.05
N ILE A 253 -20.63 15.28 -17.01
CA ILE A 253 -21.37 16.56 -17.07
C ILE A 253 -20.74 17.48 -18.11
N HIS A 254 -19.40 17.59 -18.13
CA HIS A 254 -18.70 18.47 -19.07
C HIS A 254 -18.97 18.10 -20.52
N ARG A 255 -18.90 16.81 -20.86
CA ARG A 255 -19.18 16.31 -22.22
C ARG A 255 -20.61 16.59 -22.69
N LEU A 256 -21.57 16.62 -21.78
CA LEU A 256 -22.97 16.91 -22.11
C LEU A 256 -23.23 18.41 -22.29
N LEU A 257 -22.44 19.26 -21.64
CA LEU A 257 -22.61 20.72 -21.59
C LEU A 257 -21.31 21.48 -21.89
N PRO A 258 -20.63 21.22 -23.02
CA PRO A 258 -19.31 21.81 -23.29
C PRO A 258 -19.35 23.34 -23.43
N ASP A 259 -20.50 23.92 -23.77
CA ASP A 259 -20.63 25.35 -24.02
C ASP A 259 -20.72 26.20 -22.73
N CYS A 260 -21.28 25.63 -21.65
CA CYS A 260 -21.52 26.33 -20.38
C CYS A 260 -20.77 25.71 -19.19
N THR A 261 -19.90 24.73 -19.43
CA THR A 261 -19.07 24.12 -18.39
C THR A 261 -17.60 24.04 -18.77
N ARG A 262 -16.74 24.01 -17.76
CA ARG A 262 -15.30 23.75 -17.84
C ARG A 262 -14.92 22.74 -16.76
N SER A 263 -13.90 21.92 -17.00
CA SER A 263 -13.44 20.92 -16.02
C SER A 263 -12.02 21.23 -15.58
N ILE A 264 -11.77 21.14 -14.27
CA ILE A 264 -10.42 20.96 -13.72
C ILE A 264 -10.33 19.65 -12.94
N ALA A 265 -11.20 18.69 -13.25
CA ALA A 265 -11.28 17.42 -12.53
C ALA A 265 -9.96 16.63 -12.59
N ASP A 266 -9.13 16.88 -13.60
CA ASP A 266 -7.82 16.30 -13.86
C ASP A 266 -6.64 17.06 -13.24
N THR A 267 -6.88 18.12 -12.44
CA THR A 267 -5.79 18.81 -11.75
C THR A 267 -4.95 17.85 -10.89
N ASP A 268 -3.66 18.13 -10.81
CA ASP A 268 -2.69 17.49 -9.94
C ASP A 268 -2.27 18.40 -8.76
N HIS A 269 -3.05 19.45 -8.47
CA HIS A 269 -2.80 20.36 -7.35
C HIS A 269 -4.08 20.65 -6.54
N LEU A 270 -4.01 20.49 -5.22
CA LEU A 270 -5.08 20.83 -4.27
C LEU A 270 -5.42 22.32 -4.32
N ILE A 271 -4.39 23.16 -4.43
CA ILE A 271 -4.52 24.61 -4.49
C ILE A 271 -5.32 25.10 -5.72
N ASP A 272 -5.41 24.32 -6.81
CA ASP A 272 -6.26 24.66 -7.96
C ASP A 272 -7.74 24.53 -7.62
N MET A 273 -8.13 23.48 -6.91
CA MET A 273 -9.51 23.29 -6.46
C MET A 273 -9.91 24.39 -5.46
N ALA A 274 -9.02 24.74 -4.54
CA ALA A 274 -9.23 25.85 -3.62
C ALA A 274 -9.36 27.19 -4.36
N ALA A 275 -8.49 27.46 -5.34
CA ALA A 275 -8.52 28.68 -6.13
C ALA A 275 -9.80 28.82 -6.95
N VAL A 276 -10.29 27.74 -7.58
CA VAL A 276 -11.59 27.76 -8.29
C VAL A 276 -12.73 28.10 -7.34
N ILE A 277 -12.79 27.47 -6.17
CA ILE A 277 -13.85 27.77 -5.20
C ILE A 277 -13.74 29.21 -4.72
N ALA A 278 -12.55 29.64 -4.29
CA ALA A 278 -12.30 30.97 -3.73
C ALA A 278 -12.49 32.12 -4.74
N GLY A 279 -12.24 31.86 -6.02
CA GLY A 279 -12.35 32.84 -7.09
C GLY A 279 -13.71 32.85 -7.82
N SER A 280 -14.56 31.85 -7.56
CA SER A 280 -15.91 31.77 -8.13
C SER A 280 -16.89 32.75 -7.49
N ASP A 281 -17.93 33.12 -8.23
CA ASP A 281 -19.03 33.96 -7.74
C ASP A 281 -19.97 33.16 -6.81
N ALA A 282 -20.08 31.85 -7.04
CA ALA A 282 -20.82 30.94 -6.17
C ALA A 282 -20.26 29.51 -6.19
N TYR A 283 -20.41 28.80 -5.07
CA TYR A 283 -20.14 27.37 -4.97
C TYR A 283 -21.44 26.57 -4.82
N LEU A 284 -21.64 25.56 -5.67
CA LEU A 284 -22.67 24.55 -5.47
C LEU A 284 -22.02 23.18 -5.38
N GLY A 285 -22.33 22.42 -4.32
CA GLY A 285 -21.85 21.06 -4.31
C GLY A 285 -22.23 20.20 -3.14
N SER A 286 -21.92 18.91 -3.26
CA SER A 286 -22.27 17.87 -2.29
C SER A 286 -21.11 17.45 -1.38
N SER A 287 -20.17 18.35 -1.11
CA SER A 287 -19.02 18.11 -0.23
C SER A 287 -18.92 19.15 0.87
N LEU A 288 -18.77 18.66 2.10
CA LEU A 288 -18.55 19.50 3.29
C LEU A 288 -17.32 20.40 3.12
N HIS A 289 -16.20 19.85 2.68
CA HIS A 289 -14.95 20.62 2.53
C HIS A 289 -15.00 21.64 1.39
N GLY A 290 -15.86 21.43 0.39
CA GLY A 290 -16.13 22.47 -0.60
C GLY A 290 -16.92 23.64 0.01
N HIS A 291 -17.91 23.35 0.87
CA HIS A 291 -18.64 24.37 1.63
C HIS A 291 -17.74 25.12 2.62
N ILE A 292 -16.88 24.40 3.35
CA ILE A 292 -15.87 25.02 4.24
C ILE A 292 -14.92 25.92 3.44
N THR A 293 -14.45 25.47 2.27
CA THR A 293 -13.57 26.27 1.41
C THR A 293 -14.29 27.54 0.96
N ALA A 294 -15.53 27.44 0.48
CA ALA A 294 -16.33 28.59 0.09
C ALA A 294 -16.50 29.58 1.27
N ALA A 295 -16.86 29.07 2.45
CA ALA A 295 -17.04 29.89 3.64
C ALA A 295 -15.73 30.57 4.10
N ALA A 296 -14.59 29.88 4.03
CA ALA A 296 -13.28 30.41 4.40
C ALA A 296 -12.82 31.59 3.52
N TYR A 297 -13.31 31.66 2.27
CA TYR A 297 -13.00 32.74 1.33
C TYR A 297 -14.16 33.72 1.11
N GLY A 298 -15.27 33.57 1.83
CA GLY A 298 -16.43 34.47 1.71
C GLY A 298 -17.24 34.28 0.43
N VAL A 299 -17.28 33.07 -0.13
CA VAL A 299 -18.03 32.75 -1.36
C VAL A 299 -19.43 32.25 -1.02
N ALA A 300 -20.44 32.77 -1.74
CA ALA A 300 -21.83 32.35 -1.57
C ALA A 300 -21.99 30.89 -1.97
N SER A 301 -22.76 30.10 -1.20
CA SER A 301 -22.78 28.65 -1.43
C SER A 301 -24.09 27.93 -1.15
N ARG A 302 -24.25 26.78 -1.82
CA ARG A 302 -25.26 25.76 -1.50
C ARG A 302 -24.59 24.39 -1.34
N LEU A 303 -24.76 23.80 -0.15
CA LEU A 303 -24.33 22.46 0.17
C LEU A 303 -25.50 21.48 -0.02
N VAL A 304 -25.42 20.64 -1.05
CA VAL A 304 -26.41 19.60 -1.32
C VAL A 304 -26.14 18.40 -0.40
N ALA A 305 -26.96 18.24 0.62
CA ALA A 305 -26.79 17.24 1.68
C ALA A 305 -27.67 16.02 1.42
N VAL A 306 -27.22 15.14 0.52
CA VAL A 306 -27.91 13.89 0.18
C VAL A 306 -26.96 12.69 0.33
N PRO A 307 -27.23 11.74 1.26
CA PRO A 307 -28.21 11.85 2.35
C PRO A 307 -27.81 12.95 3.36
N MET A 308 -28.77 13.44 4.14
CA MET A 308 -28.52 14.43 5.19
C MET A 308 -27.72 13.81 6.34
N LEU A 309 -26.40 13.94 6.29
CA LEU A 309 -25.51 13.51 7.37
C LEU A 309 -25.37 14.61 8.43
N HIS A 310 -25.29 14.21 9.70
CA HIS A 310 -25.16 15.14 10.85
C HIS A 310 -24.01 16.13 10.69
N LYS A 311 -22.89 15.68 10.11
CA LYS A 311 -21.70 16.52 9.85
C LYS A 311 -21.97 17.76 9.00
N PHE A 312 -22.97 17.73 8.11
CA PHE A 312 -23.28 18.89 7.25
C PHE A 312 -23.91 20.00 8.07
N MET A 313 -24.99 19.70 8.80
CA MET A 313 -25.71 20.68 9.60
C MET A 313 -24.91 21.15 10.81
N GLY A 314 -24.19 20.24 11.49
CA GLY A 314 -23.36 20.58 12.65
C GLY A 314 -22.28 21.63 12.33
N GLN A 315 -21.57 21.47 11.20
CA GLN A 315 -20.58 22.43 10.75
C GLN A 315 -21.22 23.73 10.23
N ALA A 316 -22.31 23.63 9.45
CA ALA A 316 -22.99 24.81 8.91
C ALA A 316 -23.52 25.73 10.03
N ARG A 317 -24.03 25.18 11.13
CA ARG A 317 -24.46 25.98 12.30
C ARG A 317 -23.30 26.74 12.93
N GLN A 318 -22.13 26.13 13.08
CA GLN A 318 -20.94 26.81 13.64
C GLN A 318 -20.47 27.98 12.77
N MET A 319 -20.59 27.86 11.45
CA MET A 319 -20.25 28.92 10.50
C MET A 319 -21.34 30.01 10.38
N ASN A 320 -22.46 29.88 11.10
CA ASN A 320 -23.68 30.68 10.92
C ASN A 320 -24.24 30.60 9.47
N ARG A 321 -24.14 29.41 8.87
CA ARG A 321 -24.46 29.09 7.47
C ARG A 321 -25.49 27.94 7.33
N ALA A 322 -26.34 27.71 8.32
CA ALA A 322 -27.33 26.63 8.27
C ALA A 322 -28.26 26.71 7.05
N GLN A 323 -28.55 27.93 6.59
CA GLN A 323 -29.33 28.23 5.38
C GLN A 323 -28.67 27.80 4.07
N ASP A 324 -27.36 27.52 4.07
CA ASP A 324 -26.65 27.08 2.87
C ASP A 324 -26.90 25.59 2.59
N VAL A 325 -27.40 24.82 3.57
CA VAL A 325 -27.65 23.39 3.44
C VAL A 325 -29.01 23.13 2.81
N VAL A 326 -29.02 22.44 1.66
CA VAL A 326 -30.24 22.09 0.92
C VAL A 326 -30.38 20.58 0.77
N GLY A 327 -31.63 20.11 0.68
CA GLY A 327 -31.97 18.69 0.69
C GLY A 327 -31.92 18.00 -0.68
N ASN A 328 -31.76 18.73 -1.79
CA ASN A 328 -31.68 18.16 -3.13
C ASN A 328 -31.07 19.16 -4.13
N TRP A 329 -30.74 18.68 -5.32
CA TRP A 329 -30.16 19.50 -6.39
C TRP A 329 -31.15 20.50 -7.01
N ALA A 330 -32.45 20.19 -7.09
CA ALA A 330 -33.44 21.10 -7.64
C ALA A 330 -33.47 22.42 -6.86
N ALA A 331 -33.57 22.36 -5.53
CA ALA A 331 -33.53 23.53 -4.65
C ALA A 331 -32.20 24.31 -4.75
N ALA A 332 -31.09 23.60 -5.00
CA ALA A 332 -29.78 24.23 -5.19
C ALA A 332 -29.72 25.02 -6.50
N LEU A 333 -30.20 24.43 -7.60
CA LEU A 333 -30.24 25.04 -8.93
C LEU A 333 -31.25 26.20 -8.99
N ASP A 334 -32.43 26.06 -8.38
CA ASP A 334 -33.44 27.13 -8.31
C ASP A 334 -32.93 28.35 -7.54
N ALA A 335 -32.05 28.15 -6.56
CA ALA A 335 -31.46 29.23 -5.79
C ALA A 335 -30.30 29.96 -6.52
N LEU A 336 -29.79 29.41 -7.63
CA LEU A 336 -28.59 29.90 -8.30
C LEU A 336 -28.64 31.40 -8.69
N PRO A 337 -29.73 31.92 -9.29
CA PRO A 337 -29.79 33.33 -9.67
C PRO A 337 -29.62 34.29 -8.47
N GLY A 338 -30.27 33.98 -7.34
CA GLY A 338 -30.12 34.77 -6.13
C GLY A 338 -28.73 34.59 -5.49
N LEU A 339 -28.18 33.38 -5.57
CA LEU A 339 -26.88 33.04 -4.99
C LEU A 339 -25.73 33.83 -5.62
N LEU A 340 -25.76 34.04 -6.94
CA LEU A 340 -24.74 34.79 -7.68
C LEU A 340 -24.67 36.28 -7.30
N THR A 341 -25.73 36.80 -6.68
CA THR A 341 -25.79 38.21 -6.21
C THR A 341 -25.70 38.34 -4.69
N LEU A 342 -25.62 37.21 -3.97
CA LEU A 342 -25.65 37.20 -2.53
C LEU A 342 -24.27 37.55 -1.97
N ASP A 343 -24.21 38.57 -1.12
CA ASP A 343 -23.04 38.81 -0.27
C ASP A 343 -23.19 38.00 1.03
N PRO A 344 -22.39 36.94 1.21
CA PRO A 344 -22.60 36.03 2.31
C PRO A 344 -21.99 36.56 3.63
N PRO A 345 -22.63 36.36 4.80
CA PRO A 345 -22.16 36.95 6.05
C PRO A 345 -20.78 36.41 6.45
N PRO A 346 -19.87 37.22 7.03
CA PRO A 346 -18.56 36.76 7.44
C PRO A 346 -18.65 35.63 8.47
N LEU A 347 -17.61 34.79 8.53
CA LEU A 347 -17.50 33.77 9.57
C LEU A 347 -17.45 34.43 10.95
N PRO A 348 -18.05 33.82 11.99
CA PRO A 348 -17.95 34.34 13.35
C PRO A 348 -16.49 34.43 13.84
N ASP A 349 -16.12 35.55 14.46
CA ASP A 349 -14.76 35.78 15.03
C ASP A 349 -14.35 34.72 16.07
N THR A 350 -15.34 34.08 16.70
CA THR A 350 -15.14 32.97 17.63
C THR A 350 -14.43 31.78 16.98
N ILE A 351 -14.61 31.54 15.68
CA ILE A 351 -13.94 30.46 14.95
C ILE A 351 -12.43 30.68 14.97
N ALA A 352 -11.97 31.86 14.53
CA ALA A 352 -10.54 32.19 14.49
C ALA A 352 -9.92 32.10 15.89
N THR A 353 -10.63 32.60 16.91
CA THR A 353 -10.19 32.55 18.31
C THR A 353 -10.06 31.11 18.82
N GLN A 354 -11.03 30.24 18.51
CA GLN A 354 -11.01 28.84 18.93
C GLN A 354 -9.92 28.03 18.22
N LEU A 355 -9.68 28.28 16.94
CA LEU A 355 -8.60 27.64 16.18
C LEU A 355 -7.23 28.10 16.68
N ASP A 356 -7.05 29.40 16.93
CA ASP A 356 -5.81 29.95 17.49
C ASP A 356 -5.49 29.34 18.87
N ALA A 357 -6.49 29.25 19.74
CA ALA A 357 -6.36 28.57 21.02
C ALA A 357 -6.06 27.07 20.87
N HIS A 358 -6.66 26.41 19.87
CA HIS A 358 -6.41 25.00 19.59
C HIS A 358 -4.95 24.72 19.24
N TRP A 359 -4.39 25.47 18.30
CA TRP A 359 -3.00 25.27 17.86
C TRP A 359 -1.99 25.65 18.95
N GLN A 360 -2.27 26.68 19.75
CA GLN A 360 -1.46 27.02 20.92
C GLN A 360 -1.46 25.91 21.98
N ASP A 361 -2.62 25.30 22.24
CA ASP A 361 -2.72 24.21 23.21
C ASP A 361 -2.00 22.95 22.72
N VAL A 362 -2.14 22.62 21.42
CA VAL A 362 -1.35 21.54 20.79
C VAL A 362 0.13 21.78 20.99
N ALA A 363 0.64 22.96 20.61
CA ALA A 363 2.06 23.28 20.77
C ALA A 363 2.53 23.23 22.23
N LYS A 364 1.71 23.68 23.18
CA LYS A 364 1.99 23.61 24.62
C LYS A 364 2.12 22.17 25.12
N HIS A 365 1.23 21.29 24.70
CA HIS A 365 1.29 19.87 25.07
C HIS A 365 2.55 19.19 24.53
N ILE A 366 2.91 19.48 23.28
CA ILE A 366 4.16 18.97 22.68
C ILE A 366 5.40 19.56 23.38
N ALA A 367 5.36 20.84 23.75
CA ALA A 367 6.45 21.48 24.48
C ALA A 367 6.68 20.91 25.88
N SER A 368 5.66 20.31 26.50
CA SER A 368 5.78 19.66 27.82
C SER A 368 6.59 18.35 27.79
N GLY A 369 6.91 17.84 26.60
CA GLY A 369 7.71 16.63 26.39
C GLY A 369 7.01 15.35 26.82
N ARG A 370 7.77 14.24 26.81
CA ARG A 370 7.26 12.94 27.23
C ARG A 370 6.87 12.95 28.70
N LYS A 371 5.68 12.47 29.00
CA LYS A 371 5.24 12.25 30.38
C LYS A 371 5.56 10.81 30.76
N ALA A 372 5.97 10.59 32.01
CA ALA A 372 6.05 9.22 32.54
C ALA A 372 4.71 8.51 32.32
N PRO A 373 4.70 7.22 31.91
CA PRO A 373 3.47 6.48 31.66
C PRO A 373 2.68 6.34 32.97
N ARG A 374 1.78 7.30 33.21
CA ARG A 374 0.85 7.32 34.35
C ARG A 374 -0.52 6.74 33.99
N ARG A 375 -0.73 6.43 32.71
CA ARG A 375 -2.00 5.95 32.17
C ARG A 375 -1.90 4.45 31.86
N PRO A 376 -2.95 3.66 32.13
CA PRO A 376 -2.97 2.26 31.76
C PRO A 376 -2.87 2.12 30.24
N ASP A 377 -2.09 1.15 29.77
CA ASP A 377 -2.03 0.80 28.34
C ASP A 377 -3.44 0.46 27.84
N VAL A 378 -3.78 0.95 26.64
CA VAL A 378 -5.09 0.75 26.01
C VAL A 378 -5.44 -0.74 25.96
N PHE A 379 -4.45 -1.60 25.66
CA PHE A 379 -4.62 -3.05 25.54
C PHE A 379 -3.74 -3.87 26.51
N ALA A 380 -3.34 -3.29 27.66
CA ALA A 380 -2.64 -4.00 28.74
C ALA A 380 -1.43 -4.88 28.30
N GLY A 381 -0.61 -4.41 27.35
CA GLY A 381 0.58 -5.09 26.86
C GLY A 381 0.34 -6.12 25.75
N ALA A 382 -0.89 -6.30 25.28
CA ALA A 382 -1.20 -7.20 24.17
C ALA A 382 -0.53 -6.78 22.86
N ASP A 383 -0.34 -7.73 21.95
CA ASP A 383 0.00 -7.43 20.56
C ASP A 383 -1.08 -6.52 19.95
N LEU A 384 -0.67 -5.42 19.32
CA LEU A 384 -1.61 -4.36 18.93
C LEU A 384 -2.44 -4.73 17.72
N ASP A 385 -1.87 -5.48 16.77
CA ASP A 385 -2.62 -5.87 15.58
C ASP A 385 -3.71 -6.87 15.95
N ALA A 386 -3.35 -7.89 16.75
CA ALA A 386 -4.33 -8.84 17.30
C ALA A 386 -5.38 -8.16 18.20
N ALA A 387 -4.97 -7.18 19.01
CA ALA A 387 -5.89 -6.45 19.89
C ALA A 387 -6.84 -5.53 19.12
N LEU A 388 -6.39 -4.89 18.04
CA LEU A 388 -7.24 -4.09 17.15
C LEU A 388 -8.25 -4.98 16.42
N GLU A 389 -7.83 -6.12 15.90
CA GLU A 389 -8.75 -7.10 15.32
C GLU A 389 -9.78 -7.60 16.35
N HIS A 390 -9.35 -7.83 17.60
CA HIS A 390 -10.26 -8.23 18.66
C HIS A 390 -11.25 -7.11 19.00
N ALA A 391 -10.81 -5.85 19.08
CA ALA A 391 -11.67 -4.71 19.33
C ALA A 391 -12.72 -4.51 18.22
N ILE A 392 -12.32 -4.72 16.95
CA ILE A 392 -13.24 -4.70 15.80
C ILE A 392 -14.24 -5.85 15.91
N ARG A 393 -13.76 -7.08 16.13
CA ARG A 393 -14.63 -8.25 16.31
C ARG A 393 -15.55 -8.12 17.51
N GLU A 394 -15.11 -7.50 18.60
CA GLU A 394 -15.92 -7.24 19.78
C GLU A 394 -17.06 -6.26 19.43
N GLU A 395 -16.77 -5.17 18.72
CA GLU A 395 -17.79 -4.25 18.21
C GLU A 395 -18.75 -4.91 17.21
N GLU A 396 -18.25 -5.79 16.35
CA GLU A 396 -19.06 -6.56 15.38
C GLU A 396 -19.95 -7.61 16.05
N MET A 397 -19.41 -8.42 16.96
CA MET A 397 -20.14 -9.46 17.71
C MET A 397 -21.15 -8.87 18.68
N GLN A 398 -20.84 -7.71 19.26
CA GLN A 398 -21.76 -7.05 20.17
C GLN A 398 -22.84 -6.29 19.41
N ALA A 399 -22.70 -5.96 18.12
CA ALA A 399 -23.78 -5.36 17.34
C ALA A 399 -25.03 -6.27 17.36
N PRO A 400 -26.22 -5.78 17.78
CA PRO A 400 -27.43 -6.58 17.58
C PRO A 400 -27.63 -6.70 16.07
N GLY A 401 -27.86 -7.93 15.60
CA GLY A 401 -27.96 -8.34 14.19
C GLY A 401 -28.05 -7.17 13.21
N ARG A 402 -26.91 -6.82 12.60
CA ARG A 402 -26.81 -5.62 11.77
C ARG A 402 -26.39 -5.98 10.36
N VAL A 403 -27.41 -6.06 9.52
CA VAL A 403 -27.49 -5.48 8.18
C VAL A 403 -26.20 -4.81 7.73
N LEU A 404 -25.54 -5.41 6.76
CA LEU A 404 -24.47 -4.81 5.97
C LEU A 404 -24.94 -3.44 5.44
N ILE A 405 -24.29 -2.37 5.92
CA ILE A 405 -24.40 -1.06 5.29
C ILE A 405 -23.57 -1.14 4.00
N SER A 406 -24.24 -1.51 2.93
CA SER A 406 -23.76 -1.38 1.56
C SER A 406 -23.53 0.09 1.23
N ASN A 407 -22.43 0.34 0.53
CA ASN A 407 -22.07 1.62 -0.06
C ASN A 407 -22.90 1.78 -1.36
N PRO A 408 -23.82 2.75 -1.52
CA PRO A 408 -24.56 2.93 -2.77
C PRO A 408 -23.68 3.70 -3.76
N ALA A 409 -22.77 2.98 -4.41
CA ALA A 409 -22.00 3.49 -5.55
C ALA A 409 -21.65 2.34 -6.51
N ALA A 410 -22.67 1.67 -7.00
CA ALA A 410 -22.61 0.84 -8.20
C ALA A 410 -24.02 0.77 -8.80
N THR A 411 -24.36 1.67 -9.72
CA THR A 411 -25.41 1.40 -10.69
C THR A 411 -24.79 0.93 -11.97
N ALA A 412 -25.45 -0.06 -12.55
CA ALA A 412 -24.99 -0.78 -13.68
C ALA A 412 -25.85 -0.57 -14.92
N PRO A 413 -25.25 -0.76 -16.11
CA PRO A 413 -25.71 -0.33 -17.42
C PRO A 413 -27.20 -0.43 -17.75
N ALA A 414 -27.61 0.57 -18.53
CA ALA A 414 -28.75 0.40 -19.42
C ALA A 414 -28.35 -0.56 -20.54
N GLN A 415 -29.22 -1.52 -20.87
CA GLN A 415 -29.76 -1.55 -22.23
C GLN A 415 -31.13 -2.26 -22.36
N LYS A 416 -32.09 -1.46 -22.85
CA LYS A 416 -33.16 -1.76 -23.82
C LYS A 416 -33.94 -3.08 -23.68
N GLY A 417 -35.14 -2.95 -23.14
CA GLY A 417 -36.31 -3.77 -23.48
C GLY A 417 -37.57 -2.91 -23.39
N ASN A 418 -38.04 -2.41 -24.53
CA ASN A 418 -39.27 -1.63 -24.61
C ASN A 418 -40.45 -2.60 -24.52
N PHE A 419 -41.13 -2.65 -23.38
CA PHE A 419 -42.50 -3.15 -23.28
C PHE A 419 -43.37 -2.04 -22.67
N MET A 420 -43.96 -1.25 -23.57
CA MET A 420 -45.29 -0.64 -23.39
C MET A 420 -46.25 -1.69 -22.80
N THR A 421 -47.24 -1.39 -21.94
CA THR A 421 -48.18 -0.25 -21.92
C THR A 421 -49.08 -0.37 -20.67
N GLU A 422 -49.81 0.72 -20.37
CA GLU A 422 -51.14 0.76 -19.72
C GLU A 422 -51.26 0.90 -18.18
N THR A 423 -51.68 2.13 -17.83
CA THR A 423 -52.77 2.49 -16.90
C THR A 423 -52.50 2.74 -15.40
N SER A 424 -52.83 3.98 -15.04
CA SER A 424 -53.16 4.54 -13.72
C SER A 424 -52.01 4.91 -12.77
N GLN A 425 -52.17 6.10 -12.19
CA GLN A 425 -51.31 6.71 -11.18
C GLN A 425 -51.16 5.80 -9.94
N THR A 426 -50.12 4.99 -9.87
CA THR A 426 -49.69 4.40 -8.59
C THR A 426 -48.71 5.36 -7.92
N GLN A 427 -49.03 5.79 -6.70
CA GLN A 427 -48.17 6.59 -5.80
C GLN A 427 -46.94 5.82 -5.29
N TRP A 428 -46.36 4.92 -6.09
CA TRP A 428 -45.19 4.14 -5.68
C TRP A 428 -43.89 4.88 -5.99
N ASP A 429 -43.17 5.24 -4.93
CA ASP A 429 -41.85 5.85 -4.99
C ASP A 429 -40.82 4.88 -4.41
N SER A 430 -40.14 4.14 -5.30
CA SER A 430 -39.08 3.18 -4.92
C SER A 430 -37.95 3.84 -4.14
N ALA A 431 -37.63 5.10 -4.43
CA ALA A 431 -36.53 5.82 -3.76
C ALA A 431 -36.92 6.18 -2.33
N ALA A 432 -38.13 6.71 -2.13
CA ALA A 432 -38.64 7.03 -0.80
C ALA A 432 -38.78 5.77 0.08
N VAL A 433 -39.27 4.66 -0.47
CA VAL A 433 -39.37 3.39 0.29
C VAL A 433 -38.00 2.83 0.63
N ASN A 434 -37.03 2.88 -0.29
CA ASN A 434 -35.66 2.46 -0.01
C ASN A 434 -35.00 3.34 1.06
N GLN A 435 -35.24 4.66 1.03
CA GLN A 435 -34.75 5.58 2.05
C GLN A 435 -35.37 5.28 3.43
N MET A 436 -36.65 4.95 3.50
CA MET A 436 -37.32 4.52 4.74
C MET A 436 -36.70 3.23 5.30
N ILE A 437 -36.47 2.23 4.44
CA ILE A 437 -35.84 0.96 4.83
C ILE A 437 -34.41 1.20 5.33
N SER A 438 -33.58 1.92 4.57
CA SER A 438 -32.19 2.20 4.95
C SER A 438 -32.05 3.17 6.13
N GLY A 439 -33.04 4.04 6.34
CA GLY A 439 -33.12 5.00 7.45
C GLY A 439 -33.66 4.41 8.75
N GLY A 440 -34.14 3.17 8.75
CA GLY A 440 -34.73 2.51 9.92
C GLY A 440 -36.20 2.84 10.18
N GLU A 441 -36.87 3.56 9.27
CA GLU A 441 -38.31 3.87 9.31
C GLU A 441 -39.14 2.66 8.82
N LEU A 442 -38.92 1.50 9.43
CA LEU A 442 -39.43 0.21 8.97
C LEU A 442 -40.96 0.16 8.96
N ASP A 443 -41.63 0.74 9.95
CA ASP A 443 -43.10 0.77 10.00
C ASP A 443 -43.72 1.63 8.90
N GLY A 444 -43.02 2.69 8.49
CA GLY A 444 -43.42 3.56 7.37
C GLY A 444 -43.24 2.86 6.03
N ALA A 445 -42.11 2.17 5.85
CA ALA A 445 -41.85 1.36 4.67
C ALA A 445 -42.86 0.21 4.52
N ALA A 446 -43.15 -0.51 5.62
CA ALA A 446 -44.08 -1.63 5.65
C ALA A 446 -45.47 -1.22 5.16
N ARG A 447 -46.04 -0.16 5.72
CA ARG A 447 -47.37 0.34 5.32
C ARG A 447 -47.45 0.70 3.84
N ARG A 448 -46.39 1.27 3.27
CA ARG A 448 -46.34 1.63 1.84
C ARG A 448 -46.20 0.41 0.93
N ILE A 449 -45.38 -0.56 1.33
CA ILE A 449 -45.24 -1.84 0.64
C ILE A 449 -46.58 -2.59 0.64
N GLU A 450 -47.20 -2.73 1.82
CA GLU A 450 -48.50 -3.39 2.00
C GLU A 450 -49.59 -2.71 1.17
N THR A 451 -49.71 -1.39 1.25
CA THR A 451 -50.74 -0.65 0.48
C THR A 451 -50.65 -0.90 -1.03
N ILE A 452 -49.43 -0.96 -1.58
CA ILE A 452 -49.24 -1.23 -3.01
C ILE A 452 -49.41 -2.71 -3.33
N LEU A 453 -48.97 -3.63 -2.48
CA LEU A 453 -49.14 -5.07 -2.71
C LEU A 453 -50.58 -5.55 -2.51
N GLU A 454 -51.39 -4.88 -1.68
CA GLU A 454 -52.84 -5.11 -1.56
C GLU A 454 -53.57 -4.73 -2.85
N GLN A 455 -53.13 -3.67 -3.52
CA GLN A 455 -53.71 -3.21 -4.78
C GLN A 455 -53.13 -3.96 -5.99
N GLN A 456 -51.84 -4.30 -5.95
CA GLN A 456 -51.08 -4.93 -7.03
C GLN A 456 -50.12 -5.99 -6.48
N PRO A 457 -50.61 -7.22 -6.19
CA PRO A 457 -49.81 -8.27 -5.55
C PRO A 457 -48.55 -8.70 -6.32
N GLY A 458 -48.50 -8.47 -7.63
CA GLY A 458 -47.37 -8.83 -8.51
C GLY A 458 -46.42 -7.68 -8.85
N PHE A 459 -46.58 -6.51 -8.23
CA PHE A 459 -45.78 -5.32 -8.57
C PHE A 459 -44.32 -5.47 -8.11
N LEU A 460 -43.44 -5.79 -9.05
CA LEU A 460 -42.06 -6.20 -8.80
C LEU A 460 -41.24 -5.23 -7.94
N PRO A 461 -41.31 -3.89 -8.14
CA PRO A 461 -40.58 -2.95 -7.28
C PRO A 461 -40.97 -3.03 -5.79
N ALA A 462 -42.26 -3.26 -5.50
CA ALA A 462 -42.74 -3.44 -4.13
C ALA A 462 -42.35 -4.81 -3.56
N ARG A 463 -42.35 -5.88 -4.37
CA ARG A 463 -41.85 -7.20 -3.96
C ARG A 463 -40.34 -7.22 -3.67
N LEU A 464 -39.54 -6.53 -4.49
CA LEU A 464 -38.12 -6.35 -4.21
C LEU A 464 -37.90 -5.48 -2.95
N ALA A 465 -38.79 -4.53 -2.68
CA ALA A 465 -38.76 -3.76 -1.43
C ALA A 465 -39.15 -4.61 -0.20
N GLU A 466 -40.06 -5.58 -0.36
CA GLU A 466 -40.44 -6.56 0.67
C GLU A 466 -39.24 -7.43 1.08
N VAL A 467 -38.43 -7.89 0.11
CA VAL A 467 -37.16 -8.59 0.38
C VAL A 467 -36.18 -7.69 1.14
N ARG A 468 -35.95 -6.46 0.66
CA ARG A 468 -35.04 -5.49 1.34
C ARG A 468 -35.52 -5.14 2.74
N TYR A 469 -36.84 -5.08 2.95
CA TYR A 469 -37.46 -4.85 4.24
C TYR A 469 -37.20 -5.99 5.22
N ALA A 470 -37.36 -7.25 4.78
CA ALA A 470 -37.04 -8.43 5.58
C ALA A 470 -35.54 -8.45 5.97
N LEU A 471 -34.64 -8.15 5.04
CA LEU A 471 -33.21 -8.00 5.34
C LEU A 471 -32.94 -6.89 6.35
N ALA A 472 -33.57 -5.73 6.21
CA ALA A 472 -33.40 -4.61 7.15
C ALA A 472 -33.92 -4.91 8.57
N LYS A 473 -34.87 -5.84 8.70
CA LYS A 473 -35.35 -6.37 9.99
C LYS A 473 -34.42 -7.42 10.61
N GLY A 474 -33.40 -7.87 9.88
CA GLY A 474 -32.56 -8.99 10.28
C GLY A 474 -33.25 -10.36 10.10
N ASP A 475 -34.36 -10.44 9.36
CA ASP A 475 -35.03 -11.70 9.05
C ASP A 475 -34.51 -12.27 7.71
N ALA A 476 -33.30 -12.81 7.77
CA ALA A 476 -32.64 -13.38 6.60
C ALA A 476 -33.38 -14.61 6.04
N ALA A 477 -34.08 -15.37 6.89
CA ALA A 477 -34.85 -16.54 6.47
C ALA A 477 -36.05 -16.13 5.60
N GLN A 478 -36.81 -15.14 6.06
CA GLN A 478 -37.92 -14.58 5.29
C GLN A 478 -37.44 -13.91 4.00
N ALA A 479 -36.30 -13.22 4.04
CA ALA A 479 -35.73 -12.59 2.86
C ALA A 479 -35.30 -13.61 1.79
N VAL A 480 -34.79 -14.79 2.19
CA VAL A 480 -34.47 -15.90 1.27
C VAL A 480 -35.73 -16.48 0.66
N GLU A 481 -36.77 -16.74 1.46
CA GLU A 481 -38.04 -17.28 0.97
C GLU A 481 -38.67 -16.35 -0.09
N LEU A 482 -38.81 -15.06 0.24
CA LEU A 482 -39.36 -14.06 -0.66
C LEU A 482 -38.53 -13.90 -1.94
N ALA A 483 -37.20 -13.89 -1.82
CA ALA A 483 -36.32 -13.76 -2.98
C ALA A 483 -36.30 -15.02 -3.86
N SER A 484 -36.43 -16.22 -3.26
CA SER A 484 -36.51 -17.48 -4.00
C SER A 484 -37.78 -17.54 -4.86
N VAL A 485 -38.94 -17.18 -4.29
CA VAL A 485 -40.21 -17.10 -5.02
C VAL A 485 -40.11 -16.12 -6.20
N LEU A 486 -39.47 -14.96 -5.99
CA LEU A 486 -39.23 -14.00 -7.08
C LEU A 486 -38.27 -14.55 -8.13
N SER A 487 -37.23 -15.28 -7.72
CA SER A 487 -36.23 -15.86 -8.61
C SER A 487 -36.79 -17.00 -9.46
N GLU A 488 -37.80 -17.71 -8.97
CA GLU A 488 -38.58 -18.68 -9.75
C GLU A 488 -39.56 -18.00 -10.71
N ALA A 489 -40.22 -16.93 -10.27
CA ALA A 489 -41.22 -16.22 -11.06
C ALA A 489 -40.61 -15.32 -12.15
N ARG A 490 -39.41 -14.80 -11.94
CA ARG A 490 -38.70 -13.84 -12.81
C ARG A 490 -37.20 -14.20 -12.93
N PRO A 491 -36.86 -15.41 -13.40
CA PRO A 491 -35.47 -15.87 -13.50
C PRO A 491 -34.61 -15.00 -14.42
N GLU A 492 -35.22 -14.33 -15.40
CA GLU A 492 -34.57 -13.45 -16.37
C GLU A 492 -34.15 -12.09 -15.79
N ASN A 493 -34.66 -11.72 -14.60
CA ASN A 493 -34.48 -10.40 -14.05
C ASN A 493 -33.21 -10.32 -13.17
N PRO A 494 -32.20 -9.53 -13.55
CA PRO A 494 -30.92 -9.57 -12.86
C PRO A 494 -30.94 -8.82 -11.51
N TRP A 495 -31.92 -7.94 -11.26
CA TRP A 495 -32.15 -7.33 -9.94
C TRP A 495 -32.75 -8.32 -8.95
N VAL A 496 -33.55 -9.27 -9.44
CA VAL A 496 -34.06 -10.40 -8.64
C VAL A 496 -32.91 -11.33 -8.28
N LEU A 497 -32.00 -11.63 -9.21
CA LEU A 497 -30.77 -12.38 -8.92
C LEU A 497 -29.95 -11.69 -7.83
N LEU A 498 -29.60 -10.41 -7.97
CA LEU A 498 -28.83 -9.69 -6.95
C LEU A 498 -29.50 -9.71 -5.57
N SER A 499 -30.81 -9.51 -5.52
CA SER A 499 -31.56 -9.54 -4.26
C SER A 499 -31.52 -10.92 -3.62
N HIS A 500 -31.64 -11.99 -4.41
CA HIS A 500 -31.57 -13.37 -3.92
C HIS A 500 -30.15 -13.74 -3.45
N LEU A 501 -29.11 -13.31 -4.17
CA LEU A 501 -27.72 -13.49 -3.73
C LEU A 501 -27.46 -12.78 -2.40
N GLN A 502 -27.93 -11.54 -2.25
CA GLN A 502 -27.79 -10.80 -1.00
C GLN A 502 -28.50 -11.51 0.15
N SER A 503 -29.75 -11.99 -0.06
CA SER A 503 -30.49 -12.74 0.95
C SER A 503 -29.78 -14.02 1.38
N LEU A 504 -29.24 -14.80 0.43
CA LEU A 504 -28.50 -16.02 0.73
C LEU A 504 -27.19 -15.72 1.49
N CYS A 505 -26.46 -14.67 1.12
CA CYS A 505 -25.25 -14.26 1.82
C CYS A 505 -25.53 -13.82 3.28
N GLU A 506 -26.57 -13.02 3.51
CA GLU A 506 -27.00 -12.58 4.85
C GLU A 506 -27.51 -13.75 5.71
N ALA A 507 -28.08 -14.78 5.09
CA ALA A 507 -28.47 -16.04 5.75
C ALA A 507 -27.29 -17.00 5.97
N ALA A 508 -26.05 -16.59 5.68
CA ALA A 508 -24.85 -17.43 5.69
C ALA A 508 -24.91 -18.68 4.78
N GLN A 509 -25.75 -18.65 3.73
CA GLN A 509 -25.91 -19.72 2.74
C GLN A 509 -25.04 -19.47 1.50
N GLN A 510 -23.74 -19.36 1.72
CA GLN A 510 -22.75 -18.91 0.72
C GLN A 510 -22.63 -19.87 -0.47
N ASP A 511 -22.73 -21.18 -0.23
CA ASP A 511 -22.68 -22.21 -1.30
C ASP A 511 -23.89 -22.13 -2.23
N ALA A 512 -25.07 -21.89 -1.66
CA ALA A 512 -26.29 -21.69 -2.42
C ALA A 512 -26.19 -20.39 -3.25
N ALA A 513 -25.64 -19.32 -2.68
CA ALA A 513 -25.42 -18.06 -3.40
C ALA A 513 -24.46 -18.23 -4.59
N ARG A 514 -23.33 -18.93 -4.40
CA ARG A 514 -22.37 -19.25 -5.48
C ARG A 514 -23.02 -20.05 -6.59
N THR A 515 -23.75 -21.10 -6.22
CA THR A 515 -24.44 -22.00 -7.16
C THR A 515 -25.50 -21.25 -7.96
N LEU A 516 -26.33 -20.45 -7.29
CA LEU A 516 -27.33 -19.62 -7.93
C LEU A 516 -26.70 -18.63 -8.90
N PHE A 517 -25.62 -17.93 -8.49
CA PHE A 517 -24.96 -16.96 -9.35
C PHE A 517 -24.42 -17.60 -10.61
N LEU A 518 -23.65 -18.69 -10.50
CA LEU A 518 -23.07 -19.37 -11.67
C LEU A 518 -24.16 -19.94 -12.59
N THR A 519 -25.23 -20.51 -12.01
CA THR A 519 -26.35 -21.06 -12.79
C THR A 519 -27.05 -19.96 -13.58
N ARG A 520 -27.41 -18.85 -12.92
CA ARG A 520 -28.13 -17.75 -13.57
C ARG A 520 -27.26 -16.95 -14.51
N LEU A 521 -25.97 -16.80 -14.22
CA LEU A 521 -25.04 -16.09 -15.10
C LEU A 521 -24.89 -16.75 -16.47
N ALA A 522 -25.11 -18.07 -16.56
CA ALA A 522 -25.16 -18.80 -17.81
C ALA A 522 -26.44 -18.52 -18.63
N GLU A 523 -27.52 -18.09 -17.96
CA GLU A 523 -28.85 -17.94 -18.55
C GLU A 523 -29.22 -16.48 -18.87
N ILE A 524 -28.62 -15.51 -18.16
CA ILE A 524 -28.98 -14.10 -18.26
C ILE A 524 -27.79 -13.22 -18.67
N GLU A 525 -28.09 -12.12 -19.35
CA GLU A 525 -27.09 -11.06 -19.59
C GLU A 525 -27.05 -10.11 -18.40
N ILE A 526 -25.85 -9.95 -17.84
CA ILE A 526 -25.55 -8.92 -16.85
C ILE A 526 -24.43 -8.04 -17.37
N ASP A 527 -24.51 -6.78 -17.03
CA ASP A 527 -23.55 -5.78 -17.44
C ASP A 527 -22.38 -5.65 -16.44
N GLU A 528 -21.38 -4.83 -16.77
CA GLU A 528 -20.12 -4.76 -15.99
C GLU A 528 -20.29 -4.25 -14.55
N SER A 529 -21.23 -3.35 -14.29
CA SER A 529 -21.38 -2.81 -12.93
C SER A 529 -22.28 -3.70 -12.05
N MET A 530 -23.15 -4.51 -12.65
CA MET A 530 -23.93 -5.52 -11.94
C MET A 530 -23.05 -6.72 -11.65
N MET A 531 -22.19 -7.10 -12.60
CA MET A 531 -21.08 -8.01 -12.37
C MET A 531 -20.18 -7.53 -11.23
N THR A 532 -19.81 -6.24 -11.22
CA THR A 532 -19.04 -5.64 -10.11
C THR A 532 -19.77 -5.79 -8.78
N THR A 533 -21.07 -5.50 -8.74
CA THR A 533 -21.89 -5.58 -7.52
C THR A 533 -21.99 -7.01 -7.02
N ALA A 534 -22.34 -7.96 -7.90
CA ALA A 534 -22.46 -9.38 -7.57
C ALA A 534 -21.14 -9.96 -7.06
N LEU A 535 -20.02 -9.64 -7.72
CA LEU A 535 -18.70 -10.11 -7.29
C LEU A 535 -18.26 -9.48 -5.97
N ASN A 536 -18.55 -8.20 -5.72
CA ASN A 536 -18.25 -7.59 -4.42
C ASN A 536 -19.03 -8.28 -3.29
N THR A 537 -20.31 -8.60 -3.51
CA THR A 537 -21.13 -9.34 -2.55
C THR A 537 -20.57 -10.74 -2.30
N LEU A 538 -20.28 -11.50 -3.36
CA LEU A 538 -19.85 -12.89 -3.23
C LEU A 538 -18.42 -13.00 -2.67
N LEU A 539 -17.46 -12.24 -3.22
CA LEU A 539 -16.04 -12.34 -2.82
C LEU A 539 -15.78 -11.95 -1.37
N ALA A 540 -16.65 -11.15 -0.74
CA ALA A 540 -16.55 -10.84 0.68
C ALA A 540 -16.68 -12.11 1.56
N PHE A 541 -17.39 -13.13 1.07
CA PHE A 541 -17.66 -14.37 1.79
C PHE A 541 -16.96 -15.60 1.21
N VAL A 542 -16.43 -15.53 -0.01
CA VAL A 542 -15.62 -16.62 -0.57
C VAL A 542 -14.26 -16.66 0.13
N PRO A 543 -13.86 -17.79 0.73
CA PRO A 543 -12.54 -17.93 1.35
C PRO A 543 -11.44 -17.53 0.37
N GLN A 544 -10.42 -16.80 0.84
CA GLN A 544 -9.37 -16.25 -0.02
C GLN A 544 -8.71 -17.29 -0.93
N LYS A 545 -8.52 -18.53 -0.43
CA LYS A 545 -7.94 -19.66 -1.17
C LYS A 545 -8.82 -20.15 -2.33
N GLU A 546 -10.13 -19.91 -2.29
CA GLU A 546 -11.11 -20.36 -3.28
C GLU A 546 -11.47 -19.26 -4.29
N GLN A 547 -11.14 -17.99 -4.01
CA GLN A 547 -11.55 -16.86 -4.85
C GLN A 547 -11.05 -16.96 -6.30
N VAL A 548 -9.83 -17.48 -6.52
CA VAL A 548 -9.29 -17.67 -7.87
C VAL A 548 -10.09 -18.72 -8.64
N ALA A 549 -10.39 -19.86 -8.02
CA ALA A 549 -11.18 -20.93 -8.65
C ALA A 549 -12.59 -20.46 -8.99
N PHE A 550 -13.24 -19.76 -8.06
CA PHE A 550 -14.56 -19.17 -8.28
C PHE A 550 -14.55 -18.15 -9.44
N LEU A 551 -13.59 -17.22 -9.47
CA LEU A 551 -13.48 -16.23 -10.54
C LEU A 551 -13.12 -16.85 -11.90
N LYS A 552 -12.41 -17.98 -11.93
CA LYS A 552 -12.22 -18.76 -13.18
C LYS A 552 -13.57 -19.27 -13.71
N SER A 553 -14.40 -19.87 -12.87
CA SER A 553 -15.75 -20.31 -13.27
C SER A 553 -16.62 -19.16 -13.78
N VAL A 554 -16.52 -17.97 -13.18
CA VAL A 554 -17.22 -16.77 -13.67
C VAL A 554 -16.64 -16.30 -15.01
N HIS A 555 -15.31 -16.34 -15.17
CA HIS A 555 -14.65 -15.98 -16.42
C HIS A 555 -15.00 -16.93 -17.56
N ASP A 556 -15.13 -18.24 -17.30
CA ASP A 556 -15.54 -19.22 -18.31
C ASP A 556 -16.94 -18.91 -18.88
N LEU A 557 -17.85 -18.41 -18.03
CA LEU A 557 -19.20 -18.01 -18.43
C LEU A 557 -19.23 -16.62 -19.11
N LYS A 558 -18.38 -15.69 -18.68
CA LYS A 558 -18.31 -14.31 -19.19
C LYS A 558 -16.85 -13.91 -19.50
N PRO A 559 -16.25 -14.48 -20.54
CA PRO A 559 -14.82 -14.30 -20.82
C PRO A 559 -14.47 -12.87 -21.25
N GLU A 560 -15.44 -12.13 -21.78
CA GLU A 560 -15.25 -10.77 -22.29
C GLU A 560 -15.32 -9.68 -21.21
N SER A 561 -15.73 -10.01 -19.97
CA SER A 561 -15.89 -9.01 -18.91
C SER A 561 -14.53 -8.52 -18.40
N ALA A 562 -14.27 -7.22 -18.58
CA ALA A 562 -13.06 -6.57 -18.09
C ALA A 562 -13.03 -6.56 -16.55
N VAL A 563 -14.19 -6.45 -15.90
CA VAL A 563 -14.30 -6.53 -14.43
C VAL A 563 -13.85 -7.90 -13.94
N VAL A 564 -14.34 -8.98 -14.54
CA VAL A 564 -13.95 -10.35 -14.15
C VAL A 564 -12.47 -10.58 -14.42
N GLN A 565 -11.96 -10.18 -15.58
CA GLN A 565 -10.55 -10.30 -15.94
C GLN A 565 -9.65 -9.54 -14.94
N LEU A 566 -9.98 -8.29 -14.60
CA LEU A 566 -9.20 -7.51 -13.63
C LEU A 566 -9.27 -8.09 -12.21
N ARG A 567 -10.45 -8.54 -11.76
CA ARG A 567 -10.61 -9.18 -10.45
C ARG A 567 -9.82 -10.49 -10.37
N LEU A 568 -9.90 -11.31 -11.42
CA LEU A 568 -9.15 -12.55 -11.51
C LEU A 568 -7.65 -12.28 -11.57
N ALA A 569 -7.19 -11.30 -12.35
CA ALA A 569 -5.80 -10.89 -12.41
C ALA A 569 -5.25 -10.50 -11.03
N MET A 570 -5.99 -9.69 -10.26
CA MET A 570 -5.53 -9.24 -8.95
C MET A 570 -5.50 -10.38 -7.93
N ARG A 571 -6.48 -11.30 -7.97
CA ARG A 571 -6.48 -12.47 -7.08
C ARG A 571 -5.39 -13.46 -7.46
N ALA A 572 -5.19 -13.69 -8.75
CA ALA A 572 -4.11 -14.50 -9.29
C ALA A 572 -2.73 -13.92 -8.92
N TYR A 573 -2.59 -12.59 -8.95
CA TYR A 573 -1.35 -11.91 -8.56
C TYR A 573 -1.02 -12.17 -7.09
N VAL A 574 -2.01 -11.95 -6.21
CA VAL A 574 -1.87 -12.20 -4.76
C VAL A 574 -1.60 -13.67 -4.46
N SER A 575 -2.20 -14.60 -5.23
CA SER A 575 -2.01 -16.04 -5.05
C SER A 575 -0.77 -16.62 -5.75
N GLY A 576 0.02 -15.80 -6.44
CA GLY A 576 1.22 -16.27 -7.16
C GLY A 576 0.98 -16.88 -8.56
N ASP A 577 -0.25 -16.93 -9.07
CA ASP A 577 -0.58 -17.46 -10.39
C ASP A 577 -0.29 -16.41 -11.49
N ARG A 578 1.01 -16.28 -11.82
CA ARG A 578 1.50 -15.26 -12.76
C ARG A 578 1.04 -15.46 -14.19
N PRO A 579 1.07 -16.67 -14.78
CA PRO A 579 0.59 -16.85 -16.15
C PRO A 579 -0.85 -16.37 -16.30
N LEU A 580 -1.70 -16.69 -15.32
CA LEU A 580 -3.07 -16.22 -15.29
C LEU A 580 -3.16 -14.70 -15.09
N THR A 581 -2.36 -14.13 -14.18
CA THR A 581 -2.31 -12.67 -13.98
C THR A 581 -1.98 -11.94 -15.27
N ILE A 582 -0.93 -12.38 -15.98
CA ILE A 582 -0.46 -11.77 -17.21
C ILE A 582 -1.53 -11.89 -18.32
N ASP A 583 -2.08 -13.09 -18.50
CA ASP A 583 -3.11 -13.32 -19.53
C ASP A 583 -4.35 -12.45 -19.27
N MET A 584 -4.83 -12.40 -18.02
CA MET A 584 -5.99 -11.60 -17.65
C MET A 584 -5.74 -10.09 -17.78
N LEU A 585 -4.56 -9.59 -17.40
CA LEU A 585 -4.21 -8.18 -17.61
C LEU A 585 -4.11 -7.84 -19.10
N ALA A 586 -3.54 -8.72 -19.91
CA ALA A 586 -3.45 -8.52 -21.36
C ALA A 586 -4.84 -8.52 -22.01
N ARG A 587 -5.75 -9.40 -21.57
CA ARG A 587 -7.16 -9.42 -22.02
C ARG A 587 -7.88 -8.14 -21.63
N ALA A 588 -7.76 -7.70 -20.39
CA ALA A 588 -8.41 -6.49 -19.90
C ALA A 588 -7.91 -5.25 -20.65
N GLU A 589 -6.62 -5.21 -20.97
CA GLU A 589 -6.03 -4.09 -21.73
C GLU A 589 -6.53 -4.01 -23.17
N ARG A 590 -6.87 -5.15 -23.79
CA ARG A 590 -7.50 -5.15 -25.13
C ARG A 590 -8.88 -4.50 -25.13
N ALA A 591 -9.59 -4.54 -24.00
CA ALA A 591 -10.90 -3.90 -23.85
C ALA A 591 -10.79 -2.40 -23.52
N GLY A 592 -9.63 -1.91 -23.08
CA GLY A 592 -9.38 -0.50 -22.76
C GLY A 592 -8.12 -0.32 -21.90
N PRO A 593 -7.65 0.92 -21.70
CA PRO A 593 -6.44 1.18 -20.91
C PRO A 593 -6.61 0.63 -19.49
N LEU A 594 -5.57 -0.06 -19.01
CA LEU A 594 -5.57 -0.60 -17.65
C LEU A 594 -5.67 0.51 -16.61
N PRO A 595 -6.49 0.35 -15.55
CA PRO A 595 -6.43 1.22 -14.38
C PRO A 595 -5.01 1.26 -13.79
N ALA A 596 -4.63 2.37 -13.15
CA ALA A 596 -3.27 2.59 -12.65
C ALA A 596 -2.74 1.45 -11.75
N TYR A 597 -3.59 0.86 -10.91
CA TYR A 597 -3.22 -0.29 -10.07
C TYR A 597 -2.85 -1.52 -10.92
N ALA A 598 -3.62 -1.82 -11.97
CA ALA A 598 -3.40 -2.97 -12.86
C ALA A 598 -2.20 -2.73 -13.78
N ALA A 599 -2.02 -1.49 -14.26
CA ALA A 599 -0.85 -1.09 -15.03
C ALA A 599 0.46 -1.22 -14.22
N ARG A 600 0.41 -0.89 -12.92
CA ARG A 600 1.55 -1.08 -12.00
C ARG A 600 1.91 -2.55 -11.82
N VAL A 601 0.93 -3.41 -11.56
CA VAL A 601 1.14 -4.87 -11.47
C VAL A 601 1.72 -5.40 -12.79
N LYS A 602 1.20 -4.96 -13.94
CA LYS A 602 1.76 -5.32 -15.25
C LYS A 602 3.21 -4.87 -15.41
N SER A 603 3.56 -3.67 -14.95
CA SER A 603 4.95 -3.17 -14.96
C SER A 603 5.87 -4.03 -14.08
N GLN A 604 5.42 -4.39 -12.88
CA GLN A 604 6.14 -5.28 -11.96
C GLN A 604 6.38 -6.68 -12.55
N LEU A 605 5.47 -7.13 -13.41
CA LEU A 605 5.56 -8.42 -14.10
C LEU A 605 6.33 -8.36 -15.43
N SER A 606 6.75 -7.18 -15.90
CA SER A 606 7.47 -7.01 -17.16
C SER A 606 8.76 -7.86 -17.31
N PRO A 607 9.55 -8.13 -16.26
CA PRO A 607 10.73 -9.01 -16.38
C PRO A 607 10.37 -10.47 -16.66
N PHE A 608 9.10 -10.85 -16.46
CA PHE A 608 8.60 -12.22 -16.64
C PHE A 608 7.88 -12.40 -17.98
N THR A 609 7.61 -11.31 -18.70
CA THR A 609 6.90 -11.32 -20.00
C THR A 609 7.80 -10.97 -21.18
N GLY A 610 9.04 -10.55 -20.94
CA GLY A 610 10.02 -10.17 -21.96
C GLY A 610 11.47 -10.41 -21.51
N THR A 611 12.44 -9.99 -22.32
CA THR A 611 13.87 -10.08 -21.98
C THR A 611 14.26 -9.02 -20.94
N MET A 612 15.38 -9.24 -20.24
CA MET A 612 15.93 -8.22 -19.32
C MET A 612 16.28 -6.92 -20.07
N ASP A 613 16.69 -7.00 -21.34
CA ASP A 613 16.88 -5.84 -22.21
C ASP A 613 15.59 -5.04 -22.40
N ALA A 614 14.48 -5.69 -22.76
CA ALA A 614 13.21 -5.00 -22.97
C ALA A 614 12.68 -4.34 -21.67
N ALA A 615 12.84 -5.01 -20.53
CA ALA A 615 12.50 -4.42 -19.23
C ALA A 615 13.40 -3.21 -18.90
N THR A 616 14.68 -3.29 -19.26
CA THR A 616 15.64 -2.18 -19.09
C THR A 616 15.31 -1.00 -20.00
N ASP A 617 15.01 -1.24 -21.28
CA ASP A 617 14.66 -0.21 -22.26
C ASP A 617 13.40 0.55 -21.85
N ARG A 618 12.41 -0.15 -21.30
CA ARG A 618 11.19 0.47 -20.77
C ARG A 618 11.50 1.41 -19.60
N LEU A 619 12.25 0.94 -18.60
CA LEU A 619 12.60 1.77 -17.44
C LEU A 619 13.51 2.94 -17.83
N LEU A 620 14.38 2.75 -18.83
CA LEU A 620 15.17 3.83 -19.39
C LEU A 620 14.29 4.89 -20.03
N ALA A 621 13.28 4.50 -20.82
CA ALA A 621 12.32 5.43 -21.40
C ALA A 621 11.49 6.17 -20.32
N GLU A 622 11.10 5.48 -19.25
CA GLU A 622 10.43 6.10 -18.10
C GLU A 622 11.33 7.16 -17.42
N TRP A 623 12.62 6.84 -17.23
CA TRP A 623 13.59 7.80 -16.68
C TRP A 623 13.83 9.00 -17.62
N GLU A 624 13.99 8.75 -18.92
CA GLU A 624 14.12 9.80 -19.94
C GLU A 624 12.88 10.69 -20.04
N ALA A 625 11.69 10.16 -19.71
CA ALA A 625 10.45 10.91 -19.58
C ALA A 625 10.31 11.67 -18.25
N GLY A 626 11.32 11.61 -17.37
CA GLY A 626 11.40 12.37 -16.12
C GLY A 626 11.02 11.60 -14.85
N ALA A 627 10.84 10.27 -14.91
CA ALA A 627 10.62 9.45 -13.72
C ALA A 627 11.94 9.25 -12.95
N GLU A 628 12.23 10.13 -12.00
CA GLU A 628 13.41 10.06 -11.13
C GLU A 628 13.11 9.56 -9.71
N ASP A 629 12.01 8.84 -9.51
CA ASP A 629 11.70 8.25 -8.20
C ASP A 629 12.61 7.06 -7.85
N LEU A 630 12.75 6.81 -6.54
CA LEU A 630 13.60 5.76 -5.99
C LEU A 630 13.33 4.37 -6.58
N GLU A 631 12.06 4.01 -6.83
CA GLU A 631 11.69 2.68 -7.31
C GLU A 631 12.15 2.48 -8.75
N THR A 632 11.87 3.45 -9.62
CA THR A 632 12.28 3.44 -11.03
C THR A 632 13.80 3.34 -11.16
N LEU A 633 14.55 4.21 -10.47
CA LEU A 633 16.01 4.22 -10.56
C LEU A 633 16.66 2.95 -9.96
N CYS A 634 16.16 2.47 -8.82
CA CYS A 634 16.65 1.22 -8.22
C CYS A 634 16.36 -0.01 -9.09
N ARG A 635 15.24 -0.03 -9.83
CA ARG A 635 14.93 -1.10 -10.79
C ARG A 635 15.78 -1.01 -12.03
N LEU A 636 15.93 0.18 -12.60
CA LEU A 636 16.79 0.40 -13.77
C LEU A 636 18.23 -0.03 -13.47
N CYS A 637 18.76 0.35 -12.30
CA CYS A 637 20.05 -0.09 -11.80
C CYS A 637 20.19 -1.62 -11.82
N ARG A 638 19.22 -2.34 -11.25
CA ARG A 638 19.24 -3.81 -11.21
C ARG A 638 19.08 -4.45 -12.59
N PHE A 639 18.11 -4.01 -13.38
CA PHE A 639 17.79 -4.66 -14.65
C PHE A 639 18.87 -4.40 -15.70
N ALA A 640 19.45 -3.19 -15.70
CA ALA A 640 20.61 -2.90 -16.53
C ALA A 640 21.79 -3.82 -16.20
N ALA A 641 22.06 -4.10 -14.92
CA ALA A 641 23.10 -5.06 -14.53
C ALA A 641 22.78 -6.47 -15.02
N ALA A 642 21.54 -6.94 -14.81
CA ALA A 642 21.08 -8.26 -15.28
C ALA A 642 21.12 -8.40 -16.81
N ALA A 643 20.91 -7.30 -17.55
CA ALA A 643 21.05 -7.22 -19.00
C ALA A 643 22.50 -7.04 -19.49
N GLY A 644 23.49 -6.96 -18.59
CA GLY A 644 24.89 -6.72 -18.94
C GLY A 644 25.21 -5.28 -19.37
N ARG A 645 24.28 -4.33 -19.18
CA ARG A 645 24.45 -2.90 -19.45
C ARG A 645 25.03 -2.19 -18.22
N PHE A 646 26.24 -2.60 -17.82
CA PHE A 646 26.86 -2.18 -16.55
C PHE A 646 27.03 -0.66 -16.43
N ASP A 647 27.37 0.05 -17.50
CA ASP A 647 27.47 1.51 -17.48
C ASP A 647 26.15 2.20 -17.12
N LEU A 648 25.04 1.69 -17.66
CA LEU A 648 23.70 2.21 -17.35
C LEU A 648 23.32 1.90 -15.91
N SER A 649 23.65 0.69 -15.43
CA SER A 649 23.45 0.30 -14.03
C SER A 649 24.18 1.25 -13.07
N ARG A 650 25.46 1.51 -13.35
CA ARG A 650 26.31 2.44 -12.58
C ARG A 650 25.77 3.87 -12.61
N LYS A 651 25.36 4.38 -13.78
CA LYS A 651 24.73 5.71 -13.91
C LYS A 651 23.46 5.82 -13.06
N ALA A 652 22.56 4.84 -13.16
CA ALA A 652 21.33 4.82 -12.38
C ALA A 652 21.63 4.75 -10.87
N LEU A 653 22.62 3.95 -10.43
CA LEU A 653 23.05 3.91 -9.04
C LEU A 653 23.54 5.26 -8.53
N ARG A 654 24.42 5.94 -9.28
CA ARG A 654 24.92 7.27 -8.88
C ARG A 654 23.77 8.26 -8.73
N ARG A 655 22.86 8.30 -9.71
CA ARG A 655 21.68 9.17 -9.65
C ARG A 655 20.79 8.86 -8.45
N THR A 656 20.62 7.58 -8.13
CA THR A 656 19.87 7.13 -6.96
C THR A 656 20.51 7.64 -5.66
N LEU A 657 21.83 7.50 -5.52
CA LEU A 657 22.56 7.95 -4.32
C LEU A 657 22.56 9.48 -4.18
N GLU A 658 22.61 10.21 -5.30
CA GLU A 658 22.53 11.68 -5.31
C GLU A 658 21.17 12.18 -4.82
N LEU A 659 20.07 11.61 -5.33
CA LEU A 659 18.71 12.05 -5.01
C LEU A 659 18.21 11.51 -3.67
N HIS A 660 18.64 10.31 -3.30
CA HIS A 660 18.12 9.57 -2.15
C HIS A 660 19.25 8.99 -1.26
N PRO A 661 20.16 9.84 -0.72
CA PRO A 661 21.32 9.38 0.04
C PRO A 661 20.96 8.76 1.40
N LEU A 662 19.81 9.15 1.98
CA LEU A 662 19.31 8.63 3.27
C LEU A 662 18.40 7.41 3.13
N GLU A 663 18.10 6.98 1.90
CA GLU A 663 17.27 5.82 1.63
C GLU A 663 18.07 4.53 1.67
N TRP A 664 17.70 3.60 2.56
CA TRP A 664 18.45 2.35 2.73
C TRP A 664 18.47 1.50 1.45
N ARG A 665 17.45 1.64 0.58
CA ARG A 665 17.35 0.92 -0.70
C ARG A 665 18.45 1.35 -1.68
N SER A 666 18.90 2.60 -1.60
CA SER A 666 20.03 3.13 -2.39
C SER A 666 21.33 2.41 -2.00
N LEU A 667 21.61 2.30 -0.70
CA LEU A 667 22.80 1.58 -0.20
C LEU A 667 22.69 0.06 -0.41
N TYR A 668 21.48 -0.48 -0.33
CA TYR A 668 21.22 -1.88 -0.68
C TYR A 668 21.64 -2.19 -2.13
N ARG A 669 21.40 -1.27 -3.07
CA ARG A 669 21.87 -1.37 -4.46
C ARG A 669 23.38 -1.17 -4.56
N LEU A 670 23.95 -0.19 -3.85
CA LEU A 670 25.40 0.02 -3.79
C LEU A 670 26.17 -1.25 -3.38
N ASN A 671 25.65 -1.99 -2.40
CA ASN A 671 26.26 -3.25 -1.94
C ASN A 671 26.20 -4.40 -2.97
N ARG A 672 25.46 -4.24 -4.07
CA ARG A 672 25.22 -5.27 -5.10
C ARG A 672 25.68 -4.88 -6.50
N VAL A 673 26.16 -3.66 -6.66
CA VAL A 673 26.82 -3.19 -7.87
C VAL A 673 28.29 -2.98 -7.52
N PHE A 674 29.16 -3.68 -8.22
CA PHE A 674 30.59 -3.60 -8.00
C PHE A 674 31.16 -2.44 -8.83
N LEU A 675 31.51 -1.37 -8.11
CA LEU A 675 32.20 -0.20 -8.64
C LEU A 675 33.71 -0.38 -8.46
N ASP A 676 34.48 0.45 -9.16
CA ASP A 676 35.92 0.47 -8.99
C ASP A 676 36.27 1.11 -7.64
N HIS A 677 37.39 0.71 -7.03
CA HIS A 677 37.76 1.13 -5.66
C HIS A 677 37.82 2.64 -5.46
N SER A 678 38.15 3.40 -6.51
CA SER A 678 38.17 4.87 -6.48
C SER A 678 36.78 5.48 -6.35
N GLU A 679 35.77 4.92 -7.04
CA GLU A 679 34.38 5.37 -6.96
C GLU A 679 33.78 5.03 -5.59
N ASP A 680 33.99 3.79 -5.13
CA ASP A 680 33.50 3.39 -3.81
C ASP A 680 34.11 4.26 -2.69
N ARG A 681 35.38 4.67 -2.81
CA ARG A 681 36.02 5.58 -1.84
C ARG A 681 35.34 6.94 -1.78
N ALA A 682 35.06 7.54 -2.93
CA ALA A 682 34.37 8.84 -2.98
C ALA A 682 32.95 8.77 -2.38
N ILE A 683 32.25 7.66 -2.65
CA ILE A 683 30.92 7.40 -2.06
C ILE A 683 31.04 7.21 -0.55
N PHE A 684 32.01 6.43 -0.08
CA PHE A 684 32.26 6.24 1.35
C PHE A 684 32.50 7.56 2.09
N GLU A 685 33.34 8.43 1.54
CA GLU A 685 33.63 9.74 2.16
C GLU A 685 32.35 10.58 2.34
N THR A 686 31.45 10.53 1.35
CA THR A 686 30.14 11.21 1.42
C THR A 686 29.22 10.55 2.45
N LEU A 687 29.09 9.22 2.41
CA LEU A 687 28.19 8.48 3.32
C LEU A 687 28.69 8.51 4.77
N ALA A 688 29.99 8.55 5.02
CA ALA A 688 30.56 8.68 6.36
C ALA A 688 30.24 10.05 6.99
N GLN A 689 30.23 11.13 6.19
CA GLN A 689 29.77 12.44 6.67
C GLN A 689 28.27 12.40 7.00
N ILE A 690 27.48 11.72 6.17
CA ILE A 690 26.05 11.53 6.42
C ILE A 690 25.82 10.73 7.71
N ASP A 691 26.48 9.59 7.91
CA ASP A 691 26.33 8.78 9.12
C ASP A 691 26.71 9.55 10.40
N ALA A 692 27.73 10.42 10.30
CA ALA A 692 28.19 11.26 11.40
C ALA A 692 27.26 12.43 11.73
N THR A 693 26.44 12.90 10.78
CA THR A 693 25.67 14.15 10.92
C THR A 693 24.15 13.96 10.85
N ALA A 694 23.68 13.11 9.95
CA ALA A 694 22.31 12.65 9.91
C ALA A 694 22.11 11.54 10.95
N GLN A 695 20.89 11.35 11.45
CA GLN A 695 20.53 10.21 12.29
C GLN A 695 19.74 9.18 11.45
N PRO A 696 20.41 8.43 10.54
CA PRO A 696 19.72 7.49 9.65
C PRO A 696 19.21 6.26 10.41
N GLY A 697 18.12 5.67 9.90
CA GLY A 697 17.50 4.48 10.51
C GLY A 697 18.40 3.23 10.47
N ALA A 698 18.07 2.24 11.29
CA ALA A 698 18.87 1.02 11.49
C ALA A 698 19.16 0.23 10.19
N ASN A 699 18.19 0.14 9.27
CA ASN A 699 18.39 -0.55 7.99
C ASN A 699 19.41 0.15 7.09
N TRP A 700 19.41 1.48 7.08
CA TRP A 700 20.43 2.25 6.35
C TRP A 700 21.80 2.02 6.98
N ARG A 701 21.90 2.10 8.31
CA ARG A 701 23.15 1.87 9.06
C ARG A 701 23.71 0.47 8.85
N LEU A 702 22.86 -0.56 8.79
CA LEU A 702 23.30 -1.91 8.47
C LEU A 702 23.89 -1.97 7.05
N GLN A 703 23.21 -1.41 6.05
CA GLN A 703 23.75 -1.39 4.67
C GLN A 703 25.04 -0.58 4.59
N PHE A 704 25.14 0.53 5.31
CA PHE A 704 26.35 1.34 5.40
C PHE A 704 27.50 0.57 6.06
N ALA A 705 27.24 -0.16 7.14
CA ALA A 705 28.24 -1.01 7.78
C ALA A 705 28.76 -2.08 6.83
N LEU A 706 27.90 -2.77 6.08
CA LEU A 706 28.32 -3.75 5.06
C LEU A 706 29.20 -3.10 3.99
N PHE A 707 28.87 -1.87 3.57
CA PHE A 707 29.68 -1.12 2.63
C PHE A 707 31.04 -0.72 3.22
N CYS A 708 31.09 -0.24 4.47
CA CYS A 708 32.33 0.03 5.20
C CYS A 708 33.24 -1.19 5.25
N LEU A 709 32.67 -2.37 5.56
CA LEU A 709 33.39 -3.63 5.62
C LEU A 709 33.90 -4.06 4.24
N ARG A 710 33.10 -3.90 3.18
CA ARG A 710 33.55 -4.12 1.79
C ARG A 710 34.75 -3.23 1.46
N MET A 711 34.72 -1.97 1.90
CA MET A 711 35.79 -0.98 1.70
C MET A 711 37.01 -1.14 2.60
N GLY A 712 36.98 -2.08 3.54
CA GLY A 712 38.05 -2.28 4.50
C GLY A 712 38.15 -1.19 5.58
N GLN A 713 37.06 -0.47 5.82
CA GLN A 713 36.91 0.51 6.89
C GLN A 713 36.49 -0.19 8.19
N ASP A 714 37.36 -1.10 8.67
CA ASP A 714 37.05 -2.06 9.74
C ASP A 714 36.56 -1.39 11.02
N ALA A 715 37.23 -0.31 11.45
CA ALA A 715 36.87 0.41 12.67
C ALA A 715 35.48 1.04 12.59
N HIS A 716 35.15 1.69 11.46
CA HIS A 716 33.84 2.29 11.23
C HIS A 716 32.76 1.22 11.11
N GLY A 717 32.98 0.19 10.28
CA GLY A 717 32.03 -0.90 10.09
C GLY A 717 31.69 -1.61 11.40
N ARG A 718 32.70 -1.96 12.22
CA ARG A 718 32.49 -2.59 13.53
C ARG A 718 31.77 -1.67 14.51
N ALA A 719 32.09 -0.37 14.53
CA ALA A 719 31.41 0.59 15.40
C ALA A 719 29.93 0.73 15.05
N VAL A 720 29.60 0.81 13.75
CA VAL A 720 28.21 0.88 13.30
C VAL A 720 27.47 -0.42 13.63
N LEU A 721 28.07 -1.59 13.37
CA LEU A 721 27.45 -2.89 13.74
C LEU A 721 27.21 -3.01 15.24
N ALA A 722 28.18 -2.61 16.06
CA ALA A 722 28.05 -2.63 17.52
C ALA A 722 26.90 -1.75 18.01
N SER A 723 26.59 -0.66 17.31
CA SER A 723 25.43 0.19 17.63
C SER A 723 24.08 -0.44 17.26
N LEU A 724 24.06 -1.53 16.50
CA LEU A 724 22.85 -2.17 15.98
C LEU A 724 22.50 -3.47 16.70
N THR A 725 23.35 -3.99 17.59
CA THR A 725 23.18 -5.29 18.26
C THR A 725 21.88 -5.39 19.03
N ASP A 726 21.47 -4.31 19.69
CA ASP A 726 20.23 -4.26 20.48
C ASP A 726 18.96 -4.05 19.62
N HIS A 727 19.11 -3.80 18.32
CA HIS A 727 17.96 -3.52 17.45
C HIS A 727 17.28 -4.83 17.00
N PRO A 728 15.95 -4.99 17.17
CA PRO A 728 15.28 -6.29 16.99
C PRO A 728 15.36 -6.84 15.56
N ALA A 729 15.38 -5.98 14.54
CA ALA A 729 15.39 -6.43 13.14
C ALA A 729 16.80 -6.62 12.56
N THR A 730 17.80 -5.87 13.04
CA THR A 730 19.16 -5.84 12.45
C THR A 730 20.22 -6.43 13.38
N GLY A 731 19.95 -6.46 14.68
CA GLY A 731 20.82 -6.97 15.73
C GLY A 731 21.30 -8.39 15.50
N PRO A 732 20.43 -9.37 15.22
CA PRO A 732 20.87 -10.76 14.97
C PRO A 732 21.90 -10.88 13.84
N THR A 733 21.75 -10.07 12.79
CA THR A 733 22.72 -10.03 11.67
C THR A 733 24.02 -9.34 12.10
N ALA A 734 23.92 -8.22 12.82
CA ALA A 734 25.08 -7.49 13.33
C ALA A 734 25.91 -8.33 14.31
N ASP A 735 25.27 -9.01 15.25
CA ASP A 735 25.91 -9.92 16.21
C ASP A 735 26.62 -11.06 15.52
N SER A 736 25.95 -11.74 14.58
CA SER A 736 26.53 -12.85 13.83
C SER A 736 27.75 -12.40 13.02
N LEU A 737 27.69 -11.22 12.42
CA LEU A 737 28.79 -10.66 11.65
C LEU A 737 29.96 -10.26 12.56
N LEU A 738 29.70 -9.62 13.70
CA LEU A 738 30.71 -9.29 14.70
C LEU A 738 31.39 -10.54 15.27
N ALA A 739 30.62 -11.61 15.55
CA ALA A 739 31.14 -12.88 16.03
C ALA A 739 32.06 -13.54 15.00
N ALA A 740 31.62 -13.65 13.74
CA ALA A 740 32.44 -14.18 12.66
C ALA A 740 33.72 -13.36 12.45
N MET A 741 33.61 -12.03 12.42
CA MET A 741 34.75 -11.12 12.30
C MET A 741 35.70 -11.19 13.51
N THR A 742 35.21 -11.57 14.68
CA THR A 742 36.05 -11.78 15.87
C THR A 742 36.83 -13.08 15.76
N ALA A 743 36.19 -14.17 15.31
CA ALA A 743 36.83 -15.45 15.08
C ALA A 743 37.92 -15.41 13.98
N LEU A 744 37.74 -14.55 12.96
CA LEU A 744 38.71 -14.36 11.88
C LEU A 744 39.92 -13.49 12.26
N GLY A 745 39.81 -12.67 13.31
CA GLY A 745 40.86 -11.77 13.76
C GLY A 745 40.98 -10.48 12.92
N SER A 746 42.18 -9.90 12.90
CA SER A 746 42.47 -8.55 12.35
C SER A 746 43.61 -8.53 11.32
N ALA A 747 43.98 -9.70 10.77
CA ALA A 747 44.98 -9.77 9.71
C ALA A 747 44.49 -9.04 8.44
N ALA A 748 45.42 -8.57 7.63
CA ALA A 748 45.10 -7.96 6.34
C ALA A 748 44.84 -9.05 5.29
N PRO A 749 43.86 -8.87 4.38
CA PRO A 749 43.67 -9.77 3.25
C PRO A 749 44.88 -9.75 2.31
N ARG A 750 45.05 -10.83 1.56
CA ARG A 750 46.01 -10.90 0.45
C ARG A 750 45.64 -9.88 -0.64
N ALA A 751 46.64 -9.24 -1.23
CA ALA A 751 46.43 -8.11 -2.16
C ALA A 751 45.60 -8.47 -3.40
N ASP A 752 45.68 -9.72 -3.87
CA ASP A 752 44.93 -10.19 -5.03
C ASP A 752 43.41 -10.25 -4.80
N VAL A 753 42.96 -10.32 -3.54
CA VAL A 753 41.53 -10.39 -3.15
C VAL A 753 40.81 -9.06 -3.34
N ILE A 754 41.52 -7.95 -3.20
CA ILE A 754 40.94 -6.59 -3.19
C ILE A 754 41.08 -5.89 -4.55
N ARG A 755 41.38 -6.63 -5.62
CA ARG A 755 41.45 -6.09 -6.98
C ARG A 755 40.06 -5.81 -7.55
N ASP A 756 39.97 -4.82 -8.43
CA ASP A 756 38.74 -4.49 -9.18
C ASP A 756 38.55 -5.49 -10.34
N ALA A 757 38.21 -6.74 -10.00
CA ALA A 757 37.94 -7.81 -10.96
C ALA A 757 36.88 -8.79 -10.42
N ASP A 758 36.03 -9.31 -11.30
CA ASP A 758 34.99 -10.26 -10.91
C ASP A 758 35.54 -11.67 -10.75
N VAL A 759 36.61 -11.99 -11.49
CA VAL A 759 37.45 -13.18 -11.27
C VAL A 759 38.78 -12.78 -10.63
N ARG A 760 39.03 -13.24 -9.40
CA ARG A 760 40.28 -12.97 -8.66
C ARG A 760 40.97 -14.27 -8.26
N VAL A 761 42.20 -14.45 -8.73
CA VAL A 761 43.00 -15.66 -8.46
C VAL A 761 44.10 -15.33 -7.46
N VAL A 762 44.12 -16.05 -6.35
CA VAL A 762 45.13 -15.93 -5.29
C VAL A 762 45.91 -17.23 -5.21
N GLN A 763 47.18 -17.18 -5.63
CA GLN A 763 48.06 -18.35 -5.60
C GLN A 763 48.71 -18.53 -4.23
N LYS A 764 48.93 -19.79 -3.85
CA LYS A 764 49.66 -20.15 -2.63
C LYS A 764 50.80 -21.12 -2.95
N ALA A 765 52.00 -20.78 -2.52
CA ALA A 765 53.14 -21.67 -2.62
C ALA A 765 52.87 -22.97 -1.85
N GLY A 766 53.09 -24.12 -2.49
CA GLY A 766 52.81 -25.42 -1.90
C GLY A 766 51.32 -25.75 -1.75
N ALA A 767 50.45 -25.11 -2.54
CA ALA A 767 49.04 -25.47 -2.61
C ALA A 767 48.87 -26.96 -2.99
N ARG A 768 47.97 -27.64 -2.28
CA ARG A 768 47.53 -29.02 -2.50
C ARG A 768 46.30 -29.11 -3.40
N GLY A 769 45.70 -27.97 -3.72
CA GLY A 769 44.51 -27.87 -4.55
C GLY A 769 43.99 -26.44 -4.62
N THR A 770 42.73 -26.28 -5.05
CA THR A 770 42.12 -24.97 -5.30
C THR A 770 40.70 -24.90 -4.74
N ILE A 771 40.38 -23.78 -4.09
CA ILE A 771 39.03 -23.42 -3.65
C ILE A 771 38.44 -22.41 -4.64
N VAL A 772 37.28 -22.70 -5.20
CA VAL A 772 36.51 -21.76 -6.03
C VAL A 772 35.34 -21.23 -5.21
N VAL A 773 35.39 -19.94 -4.86
CA VAL A 773 34.41 -19.26 -4.03
C VAL A 773 33.41 -18.53 -4.92
N PHE A 774 32.16 -18.97 -4.89
CA PHE A 774 31.03 -18.28 -5.50
C PHE A 774 30.46 -17.27 -4.51
N GLY A 775 30.80 -15.99 -4.71
CA GLY A 775 30.23 -14.90 -3.94
C GLY A 775 28.72 -14.77 -4.18
N GLY A 776 27.96 -14.51 -3.12
CA GLY A 776 26.55 -14.12 -3.23
C GLY A 776 26.38 -12.73 -3.83
N PHE A 777 25.17 -12.17 -3.74
CA PHE A 777 24.87 -10.85 -4.31
C PHE A 777 25.72 -9.69 -3.75
N LEU A 778 26.37 -9.87 -2.60
CA LEU A 778 27.29 -8.88 -2.00
C LEU A 778 28.77 -9.14 -2.36
N GLY A 779 29.06 -10.15 -3.18
CA GLY A 779 30.42 -10.51 -3.59
C GLY A 779 31.23 -11.22 -2.50
N GLY A 780 30.57 -12.02 -1.65
CA GLY A 780 31.21 -12.81 -0.60
C GLY A 780 30.27 -13.88 -0.03
N LEU A 781 30.59 -14.46 1.14
CA LEU A 781 29.74 -15.47 1.77
C LEU A 781 28.73 -14.84 2.74
N SER A 782 27.45 -14.95 2.39
CA SER A 782 26.35 -14.26 3.12
C SER A 782 26.58 -12.74 3.18
N HIS A 783 26.86 -12.19 4.36
CA HIS A 783 27.14 -10.77 4.57
C HIS A 783 28.63 -10.46 4.75
N LEU A 784 29.48 -11.50 4.74
CA LEU A 784 30.91 -11.34 4.90
C LEU A 784 31.57 -11.12 3.53
N SER A 785 32.30 -10.02 3.37
CA SER A 785 33.03 -9.74 2.13
C SER A 785 34.25 -10.67 1.98
N ASP A 786 34.70 -10.87 0.75
CA ASP A 786 35.89 -11.70 0.45
C ASP A 786 37.15 -11.27 1.22
N ARG A 787 37.26 -9.98 1.54
CA ARG A 787 38.34 -9.43 2.38
C ARG A 787 38.48 -10.19 3.70
N TYR A 788 37.37 -10.50 4.37
CA TYR A 788 37.44 -11.19 5.66
C TYR A 788 37.42 -12.71 5.47
N LEU A 789 36.72 -13.20 4.46
CA LEU A 789 36.76 -14.62 4.12
C LEU A 789 38.19 -15.08 3.80
N ASP A 790 39.00 -14.24 3.14
CA ASP A 790 40.40 -14.53 2.86
C ASP A 790 41.22 -14.82 4.12
N LEU A 791 40.88 -14.23 5.27
CA LEU A 791 41.58 -14.50 6.53
C LEU A 791 41.37 -15.94 7.04
N LEU A 792 40.25 -16.57 6.66
CA LEU A 792 40.02 -17.98 6.88
C LEU A 792 40.80 -18.83 5.88
N LEU A 793 40.74 -18.45 4.60
CA LEU A 793 41.26 -19.25 3.50
C LEU A 793 42.78 -19.14 3.34
N SER A 794 43.39 -18.06 3.82
CA SER A 794 44.84 -17.82 3.76
C SER A 794 45.65 -18.87 4.52
N ASP A 795 45.06 -19.51 5.53
CA ASP A 795 45.71 -20.53 6.35
C ASP A 795 45.78 -21.89 5.65
N LEU A 796 44.84 -22.17 4.74
CA LEU A 796 44.71 -23.47 4.07
C LEU A 796 45.79 -23.63 2.98
N PRO A 797 46.31 -24.84 2.75
CA PRO A 797 47.28 -25.09 1.69
C PRO A 797 46.59 -25.15 0.32
N ALA A 798 45.89 -24.10 -0.09
CA ALA A 798 45.13 -24.05 -1.33
C ALA A 798 45.29 -22.72 -2.07
N ASN A 799 45.22 -22.77 -3.40
CA ASN A 799 44.92 -21.61 -4.21
C ASN A 799 43.45 -21.22 -4.00
N VAL A 800 43.10 -19.95 -4.22
CA VAL A 800 41.70 -19.50 -4.10
C VAL A 800 41.30 -18.69 -5.33
N VAL A 801 40.16 -19.02 -5.91
CA VAL A 801 39.52 -18.28 -7.01
C VAL A 801 38.24 -17.67 -6.47
N TYR A 802 38.21 -16.34 -6.29
CA TYR A 802 37.02 -15.61 -5.87
C TYR A 802 36.23 -15.12 -7.07
N LEU A 803 34.93 -15.38 -7.06
CA LEU A 803 34.00 -14.97 -8.10
C LEU A 803 32.97 -13.99 -7.54
N ARG A 804 32.67 -12.94 -8.31
CA ARG A 804 31.51 -12.05 -8.11
C ARG A 804 30.56 -12.21 -9.27
N ASP A 805 29.27 -12.06 -9.00
CA ASP A 805 28.25 -12.08 -10.03
C ASP A 805 27.79 -10.65 -10.35
N PRO A 806 28.39 -9.97 -11.34
CA PRO A 806 28.01 -8.60 -11.69
C PRO A 806 26.62 -8.50 -12.33
N TYR A 807 26.08 -9.63 -12.83
CA TYR A 807 24.72 -9.67 -13.38
C TYR A 807 23.66 -9.82 -12.29
N GLY A 808 24.02 -10.32 -11.10
CA GLY A 808 23.06 -10.68 -10.04
C GLY A 808 22.09 -11.77 -10.49
N ARG A 809 22.56 -12.71 -11.31
CA ARG A 809 21.82 -13.80 -11.96
C ARG A 809 22.29 -15.18 -11.50
N ILE A 810 22.87 -15.27 -10.30
CA ILE A 810 23.43 -16.48 -9.68
C ILE A 810 24.35 -17.25 -10.65
N TYR A 811 25.15 -16.51 -11.42
CA TYR A 811 26.10 -17.00 -12.43
C TYR A 811 25.49 -17.70 -13.67
N LEU A 812 24.16 -17.68 -13.85
CA LEU A 812 23.51 -18.24 -15.04
C LEU A 812 23.92 -17.54 -16.35
N ASN A 813 24.29 -16.26 -16.26
CA ASN A 813 24.76 -15.45 -17.39
C ASN A 813 26.28 -15.54 -17.59
N GLY A 814 26.97 -16.50 -16.95
CA GLY A 814 28.43 -16.58 -16.96
C GLY A 814 29.08 -15.39 -16.25
N LEU A 815 30.28 -15.04 -16.69
CA LEU A 815 31.06 -13.90 -16.18
C LEU A 815 31.68 -13.12 -17.35
N PRO A 816 31.81 -11.78 -17.25
CA PRO A 816 32.36 -10.97 -18.34
C PRO A 816 33.71 -11.47 -18.86
N GLU A 817 34.59 -11.95 -17.97
CA GLU A 817 35.93 -12.43 -18.29
C GLU A 817 35.95 -13.77 -19.06
N PHE A 818 34.89 -14.57 -18.95
CA PHE A 818 34.81 -15.88 -19.60
C PHE A 818 33.81 -15.94 -20.76
N GLY A 819 32.76 -15.11 -20.71
CA GLY A 819 31.71 -15.04 -21.71
C GLY A 819 30.29 -15.07 -21.13
N PRO A 820 29.26 -14.84 -21.97
CA PRO A 820 27.89 -14.55 -21.54
C PRO A 820 27.07 -15.79 -21.15
N THR A 821 27.72 -16.93 -20.95
CA THR A 821 27.03 -18.18 -20.60
C THR A 821 27.78 -18.91 -19.50
N GLU A 822 27.02 -19.63 -18.70
CA GLU A 822 27.57 -20.46 -17.63
C GLU A 822 28.52 -21.54 -18.14
N GLY A 823 28.25 -22.15 -19.30
CA GLY A 823 29.15 -23.16 -19.88
C GLY A 823 30.53 -22.59 -20.27
N LEU A 824 30.57 -21.34 -20.73
CA LEU A 824 31.83 -20.63 -21.00
C LEU A 824 32.56 -20.30 -19.69
N MET A 825 31.84 -19.88 -18.66
CA MET A 825 32.40 -19.71 -17.31
C MET A 825 33.02 -21.00 -16.80
N HIS A 826 32.32 -22.14 -16.86
CA HIS A 826 32.87 -23.43 -16.43
C HIS A 826 34.13 -23.82 -17.23
N SER A 827 34.12 -23.60 -18.54
CA SER A 827 35.30 -23.87 -19.39
C SER A 827 36.49 -22.96 -19.03
N GLY A 828 36.23 -21.71 -18.69
CA GLY A 828 37.24 -20.76 -18.21
C GLY A 828 37.82 -21.15 -16.85
N LEU A 829 36.95 -21.53 -15.90
CA LEU A 829 37.36 -22.03 -14.59
C LEU A 829 38.19 -23.31 -14.70
N ALA A 830 37.80 -24.26 -15.56
CA ALA A 830 38.58 -25.47 -15.81
C ALA A 830 40.00 -25.16 -16.33
N ARG A 831 40.14 -24.12 -17.18
CA ARG A 831 41.45 -23.66 -17.65
C ARG A 831 42.29 -23.08 -16.52
N ILE A 832 41.71 -22.24 -15.67
CA ILE A 832 42.41 -21.69 -14.48
C ILE A 832 42.85 -22.83 -13.57
N LEU A 833 41.99 -23.81 -13.29
CA LEU A 833 42.34 -24.97 -12.45
C LEU A 833 43.49 -25.78 -13.04
N ALA A 834 43.52 -25.97 -14.36
CA ALA A 834 44.62 -26.63 -15.06
C ALA A 834 45.94 -25.83 -14.97
N GLU A 835 45.88 -24.51 -15.13
CA GLU A 835 47.03 -23.61 -15.01
C GLU A 835 47.60 -23.57 -13.58
N LEU A 836 46.75 -23.73 -12.56
CA LEU A 836 47.15 -23.78 -11.15
C LEU A 836 47.77 -25.13 -10.74
N GLY A 837 47.85 -26.11 -11.65
CA GLY A 837 48.61 -27.35 -11.45
C GLY A 837 47.83 -28.56 -10.93
N GLY A 838 46.49 -28.51 -10.90
CA GLY A 838 45.65 -29.61 -10.43
C GLY A 838 45.63 -29.82 -8.90
N GLY A 839 45.14 -30.96 -8.43
CA GLY A 839 44.94 -31.28 -7.00
C GLY A 839 43.47 -31.22 -6.59
N THR A 840 43.19 -31.22 -5.28
CA THR A 840 41.82 -31.20 -4.76
C THR A 840 41.10 -29.93 -5.19
N VAL A 841 39.91 -30.05 -5.76
CA VAL A 841 39.05 -28.93 -6.12
C VAL A 841 37.87 -28.88 -5.17
N VAL A 842 37.76 -27.75 -4.45
CA VAL A 842 36.61 -27.45 -3.60
C VAL A 842 35.84 -26.29 -4.21
N THR A 843 34.55 -26.44 -4.43
CA THR A 843 33.68 -25.30 -4.77
C THR A 843 32.86 -24.93 -3.55
N MET A 844 32.63 -23.63 -3.32
CA MET A 844 31.84 -23.21 -2.17
C MET A 844 31.03 -21.95 -2.43
N GLY A 845 29.89 -21.84 -1.76
CA GLY A 845 28.99 -20.69 -1.86
C GLY A 845 27.91 -20.69 -0.78
N GLY A 846 27.33 -19.51 -0.54
CA GLY A 846 26.24 -19.34 0.42
C GLY A 846 24.90 -19.08 -0.24
N SER A 847 23.81 -19.61 0.33
CA SER A 847 22.44 -19.45 -0.18
C SER A 847 22.36 -19.81 -1.67
N ALA A 848 21.80 -18.93 -2.51
CA ALA A 848 21.71 -19.15 -3.95
C ALA A 848 23.08 -19.34 -4.65
N ALA A 849 24.16 -18.75 -4.13
CA ALA A 849 25.51 -19.02 -4.65
C ALA A 849 26.04 -20.40 -4.26
N GLY A 850 25.50 -21.02 -3.21
CA GLY A 850 25.78 -22.43 -2.88
C GLY A 850 25.23 -23.39 -3.95
N TYR A 851 24.07 -23.05 -4.53
CA TYR A 851 23.55 -23.76 -5.70
C TYR A 851 24.44 -23.56 -6.93
N SER A 852 24.92 -22.33 -7.20
CA SER A 852 25.89 -22.07 -8.26
C SER A 852 27.20 -22.85 -8.06
N ALA A 853 27.69 -22.91 -6.82
CA ALA A 853 28.86 -23.71 -6.47
C ALA A 853 28.65 -25.20 -6.77
N LEU A 854 27.48 -25.77 -6.43
CA LEU A 854 27.16 -27.15 -6.76
C LEU A 854 27.12 -27.41 -8.28
N ARG A 855 26.50 -26.50 -9.05
CA ARG A 855 26.46 -26.62 -10.51
C ARG A 855 27.85 -26.62 -11.13
N ALA A 856 28.67 -25.65 -10.71
CA ALA A 856 30.04 -25.57 -11.17
C ALA A 856 30.86 -26.77 -10.69
N GLY A 857 30.66 -27.22 -9.45
CA GLY A 857 31.30 -28.40 -8.88
C GLY A 857 31.06 -29.65 -9.72
N LEU A 858 29.81 -29.91 -10.11
CA LEU A 858 29.46 -31.04 -10.99
C LEU A 858 30.01 -30.88 -12.41
N ALA A 859 30.11 -29.65 -12.92
CA ALA A 859 30.69 -29.39 -14.25
C ALA A 859 32.23 -29.51 -14.27
N LEU A 860 32.88 -29.12 -13.17
CA LEU A 860 34.33 -29.17 -12.98
C LEU A 860 34.81 -30.50 -12.40
N ARG A 861 33.88 -31.38 -11.99
CA ARG A 861 34.13 -32.63 -11.25
C ARG A 861 34.95 -32.37 -9.98
N ALA A 862 34.50 -31.38 -9.20
CA ALA A 862 35.10 -31.02 -7.92
C ALA A 862 35.05 -32.20 -6.94
N ASP A 863 36.07 -32.35 -6.11
CA ASP A 863 36.12 -33.38 -5.07
C ASP A 863 35.08 -33.08 -3.98
N GLU A 864 34.93 -31.80 -3.60
CA GLU A 864 33.94 -31.38 -2.60
C GLU A 864 33.22 -30.08 -2.99
N VAL A 865 31.95 -30.01 -2.65
CA VAL A 865 31.09 -28.83 -2.76
C VAL A 865 30.62 -28.46 -1.36
N ILE A 866 30.99 -27.28 -0.87
CA ILE A 866 30.51 -26.76 0.42
C ILE A 866 29.42 -25.72 0.16
N SER A 867 28.17 -26.10 0.45
CA SER A 867 26.98 -25.26 0.27
C SER A 867 26.46 -24.80 1.63
N LEU A 868 26.52 -23.50 1.90
CA LEU A 868 26.06 -22.91 3.17
C LEU A 868 24.63 -22.37 3.01
N ALA A 869 23.64 -23.10 3.51
CA ALA A 869 22.22 -22.81 3.34
C ALA A 869 21.77 -22.69 1.86
N GLY A 870 22.51 -23.31 0.94
CA GLY A 870 22.09 -23.44 -0.46
C GLY A 870 20.99 -24.48 -0.64
N PHE A 871 20.57 -24.66 -1.89
CA PHE A 871 19.56 -25.64 -2.29
C PHE A 871 20.11 -26.55 -3.40
N VAL A 872 19.49 -27.71 -3.61
CA VAL A 872 19.80 -28.66 -4.70
C VAL A 872 18.75 -28.64 -5.81
N THR A 873 17.54 -28.26 -5.45
CA THR A 873 16.42 -28.10 -6.37
C THR A 873 15.95 -26.66 -6.23
N PRO A 874 15.94 -25.84 -7.28
CA PRO A 874 15.12 -24.64 -7.24
C PRO A 874 13.66 -25.08 -7.11
N GLY A 875 12.87 -24.33 -6.38
CA GLY A 875 11.50 -24.72 -6.05
C GLY A 875 11.15 -24.28 -4.63
N PRO A 876 9.91 -23.83 -4.39
CA PRO A 876 9.48 -23.47 -3.05
C PRO A 876 9.52 -24.71 -2.16
N ALA A 877 9.96 -24.54 -0.91
CA ALA A 877 9.98 -25.64 0.04
C ALA A 877 8.54 -26.12 0.34
N GLU A 878 7.57 -25.19 0.31
CA GLU A 878 6.12 -25.39 0.43
C GLU A 878 5.36 -24.27 -0.30
N GLN A 879 4.07 -24.45 -0.63
CA GLN A 879 3.18 -23.43 -1.23
C GLN A 879 3.09 -22.11 -0.43
N ASP A 880 3.54 -22.11 0.83
CA ASP A 880 3.46 -21.00 1.78
C ASP A 880 4.73 -20.11 1.83
N ASP A 881 5.73 -20.33 0.97
CA ASP A 881 6.90 -19.43 0.90
C ASP A 881 6.47 -17.98 0.56
N PRO A 882 7.04 -16.95 1.21
CA PRO A 882 6.71 -15.56 0.92
C PRO A 882 6.81 -15.22 -0.58
N PHE A 883 5.80 -14.53 -1.10
CA PHE A 883 5.64 -14.21 -2.53
C PHE A 883 6.91 -13.66 -3.21
N HIS A 884 7.68 -12.81 -2.51
CA HIS A 884 8.91 -12.22 -3.06
C HIS A 884 10.03 -13.25 -3.31
N ILE A 885 10.10 -14.33 -2.52
CA ILE A 885 11.04 -15.44 -2.71
C ILE A 885 10.62 -16.21 -3.96
N GLN A 886 9.33 -16.57 -4.04
CA GLN A 886 8.78 -17.22 -5.22
C GLN A 886 9.03 -16.38 -6.49
N GLN A 887 8.93 -15.05 -6.38
CA GLN A 887 9.20 -14.11 -7.47
C GLN A 887 10.65 -14.16 -7.96
N GLY A 888 11.62 -14.13 -7.04
CA GLY A 888 13.04 -14.23 -7.38
C GLY A 888 13.42 -15.56 -8.04
N PHE A 889 12.94 -16.70 -7.52
CA PHE A 889 13.25 -18.01 -8.12
C PHE A 889 12.75 -18.14 -9.56
N ALA A 890 11.49 -17.77 -9.81
CA ALA A 890 10.94 -17.84 -11.17
C ALA A 890 11.58 -16.81 -12.12
N GLU A 891 12.19 -15.72 -11.62
CA GLU A 891 12.96 -14.80 -12.45
C GLU A 891 14.28 -15.44 -12.93
N PHE A 892 14.93 -16.24 -12.07
CA PHE A 892 16.18 -16.91 -12.41
C PHE A 892 15.95 -18.15 -13.28
N PHE A 893 14.98 -18.99 -12.90
CA PHE A 893 14.82 -20.33 -13.47
C PHE A 893 13.67 -20.44 -14.48
N GLY A 894 12.83 -19.40 -14.62
CA GLY A 894 11.69 -19.43 -15.53
C GLY A 894 10.59 -20.40 -15.07
N GLY A 895 9.91 -21.03 -16.03
CA GLY A 895 8.73 -21.88 -15.77
C GLY A 895 9.01 -23.37 -15.56
N ASP A 896 10.14 -23.90 -16.07
CA ASP A 896 10.50 -25.32 -15.91
C ASP A 896 11.56 -25.49 -14.84
N VAL A 897 11.11 -25.55 -13.60
CA VAL A 897 11.95 -25.68 -12.41
C VAL A 897 12.62 -27.06 -12.34
N HIS A 898 12.02 -28.09 -12.96
CA HIS A 898 12.56 -29.45 -12.95
C HIS A 898 13.84 -29.58 -13.76
N ALA A 899 14.02 -28.79 -14.82
CA ALA A 899 15.25 -28.74 -15.60
C ALA A 899 16.49 -28.31 -14.79
N TYR A 900 16.28 -27.78 -13.57
CA TYR A 900 17.32 -27.27 -12.71
C TYR A 900 17.52 -28.09 -11.42
N ASP A 901 16.86 -29.25 -11.31
CA ASP A 901 17.10 -30.21 -10.22
C ASP A 901 18.44 -30.93 -10.39
N LEU A 902 19.33 -30.78 -9.41
CA LEU A 902 20.69 -31.34 -9.49
C LEU A 902 20.85 -32.70 -8.80
N ARG A 903 19.78 -33.28 -8.24
CA ARG A 903 19.90 -34.51 -7.45
C ARG A 903 20.36 -35.69 -8.29
N ASP A 904 19.84 -35.83 -9.51
CA ASP A 904 20.22 -36.94 -10.37
C ASP A 904 21.61 -36.76 -10.97
N ALA A 905 22.01 -35.52 -11.29
CA ALA A 905 23.38 -35.20 -11.67
C ALA A 905 24.37 -35.50 -10.54
N LEU A 906 24.02 -35.15 -9.30
CA LEU A 906 24.82 -35.44 -8.12
C LEU A 906 24.95 -36.95 -7.87
N LYS A 907 23.86 -37.71 -7.94
CA LYS A 907 23.91 -39.19 -7.81
C LYS A 907 24.77 -39.85 -8.89
N ALA A 908 24.78 -39.29 -10.10
CA ALA A 908 25.55 -39.81 -11.21
C ALA A 908 27.07 -39.55 -11.09
N GLN A 909 27.50 -38.68 -10.17
CA GLN A 909 28.91 -38.34 -9.91
C GLN A 909 29.28 -38.60 -8.45
N PRO A 910 29.41 -39.89 -8.04
CA PRO A 910 29.72 -40.24 -6.65
C PRO A 910 31.08 -39.71 -6.15
N GLU A 911 31.98 -39.32 -7.06
CA GLU A 911 33.26 -38.68 -6.76
C GLU A 911 33.13 -37.25 -6.22
N THR A 912 32.05 -36.54 -6.56
CA THR A 912 31.80 -35.18 -6.08
C THR A 912 30.96 -35.25 -4.81
N ARG A 913 31.55 -34.90 -3.67
CA ARG A 913 30.84 -34.89 -2.38
C ARG A 913 30.18 -33.53 -2.14
N LEU A 914 28.90 -33.50 -1.81
CA LEU A 914 28.21 -32.30 -1.34
C LEU A 914 28.17 -32.27 0.18
N VAL A 915 28.65 -31.18 0.79
CA VAL A 915 28.47 -30.85 2.20
C VAL A 915 27.55 -29.64 2.30
N GLN A 916 26.32 -29.88 2.73
CA GLN A 916 25.29 -28.86 2.91
C GLN A 916 25.23 -28.46 4.40
N ILE A 917 25.64 -27.24 4.72
CA ILE A 917 25.61 -26.69 6.08
C ILE A 917 24.30 -25.92 6.28
N ILE A 918 23.56 -26.19 7.36
CA ILE A 918 22.30 -25.50 7.67
C ILE A 918 22.19 -25.15 9.16
N GLY A 919 21.36 -24.14 9.48
CA GLY A 919 20.97 -23.86 10.85
C GLY A 919 19.88 -24.81 11.32
N GLY A 920 20.06 -25.45 12.47
CA GLY A 920 19.14 -26.48 12.98
C GLY A 920 17.76 -25.97 13.35
N ASP A 921 17.63 -24.67 13.65
CA ASP A 921 16.39 -24.06 14.11
C ASP A 921 15.72 -23.18 13.03
N TYR A 922 16.30 -23.12 11.82
CA TYR A 922 15.72 -22.39 10.69
C TYR A 922 14.93 -23.35 9.78
N ALA A 923 13.62 -23.44 10.03
CA ALA A 923 12.73 -24.41 9.40
C ALA A 923 12.82 -24.49 7.85
N PRO A 924 12.91 -23.37 7.08
CA PRO A 924 12.99 -23.45 5.62
C PRO A 924 14.22 -24.20 5.10
N ASP A 925 15.39 -24.01 5.71
CA ASP A 925 16.62 -24.69 5.26
C ASP A 925 16.63 -26.16 5.69
N VAL A 926 16.09 -26.46 6.87
CA VAL A 926 15.85 -27.84 7.32
C VAL A 926 14.91 -28.57 6.36
N ALA A 927 13.84 -27.92 5.91
CA ALA A 927 12.91 -28.49 4.93
C ALA A 927 13.59 -28.78 3.58
N ARG A 928 14.37 -27.81 3.06
CA ARG A 928 15.13 -27.98 1.81
C ARG A 928 16.18 -29.10 1.90
N ALA A 929 16.86 -29.23 3.03
CA ALA A 929 17.85 -30.28 3.22
C ALA A 929 17.27 -31.70 3.15
N LYS A 930 15.96 -31.88 3.43
CA LYS A 930 15.28 -33.17 3.24
C LYS A 930 15.30 -33.66 1.79
N ALA A 931 15.45 -32.76 0.82
CA ALA A 931 15.56 -33.13 -0.60
C ALA A 931 16.82 -33.96 -0.91
N LEU A 932 17.82 -33.94 -0.03
CA LEU A 932 19.05 -34.74 -0.13
C LEU A 932 18.91 -36.17 0.42
N ALA A 933 17.75 -36.52 0.99
CA ALA A 933 17.51 -37.87 1.50
C ALA A 933 17.72 -38.91 0.39
N GLY A 934 18.60 -39.89 0.64
CA GLY A 934 18.93 -40.96 -0.31
C GLY A 934 19.97 -40.60 -1.38
N VAL A 935 20.59 -39.41 -1.32
CA VAL A 935 21.75 -39.05 -2.16
C VAL A 935 23.02 -39.45 -1.42
N GLY A 936 23.66 -40.55 -1.82
CA GLY A 936 24.75 -41.19 -1.06
C GLY A 936 26.05 -40.38 -0.96
N ASN A 937 26.27 -39.42 -1.85
CA ASN A 937 27.40 -38.49 -1.85
C ASN A 937 27.03 -37.08 -1.35
N ALA A 938 25.92 -36.95 -0.60
CA ALA A 938 25.55 -35.71 0.07
C ALA A 938 25.53 -35.88 1.60
N LEU A 939 26.12 -34.93 2.31
CA LEU A 939 26.11 -34.82 3.76
C LEU A 939 25.41 -33.51 4.18
N VAL A 940 24.54 -33.59 5.19
CA VAL A 940 23.93 -32.42 5.81
C VAL A 940 24.57 -32.19 7.18
N GLU A 941 25.29 -31.08 7.32
CA GLU A 941 25.87 -30.61 8.58
C GLU A 941 24.90 -29.61 9.23
N ILE A 942 24.47 -29.88 10.46
CA ILE A 942 23.49 -29.06 11.17
C ILE A 942 24.18 -28.31 12.30
N ILE A 943 24.09 -26.98 12.31
CA ILE A 943 24.56 -26.14 13.42
C ILE A 943 23.40 -25.90 14.40
N PRO A 944 23.43 -26.47 15.62
CA PRO A 944 22.35 -26.31 16.60
C PRO A 944 22.21 -24.86 17.07
N GLY A 945 21.00 -24.41 17.40
CA GLY A 945 20.77 -23.07 17.96
C GLY A 945 20.73 -21.94 16.93
N VAL A 946 20.93 -22.23 15.64
CA VAL A 946 20.96 -21.23 14.57
C VAL A 946 19.57 -21.15 13.91
N ALA A 947 18.85 -20.06 14.21
CA ALA A 947 17.49 -19.79 13.71
C ALA A 947 17.45 -18.79 12.53
N MET A 948 18.51 -18.73 11.71
CA MET A 948 18.63 -17.79 10.58
C MET A 948 19.20 -18.47 9.32
N HIS A 949 18.83 -17.93 8.15
CA HIS A 949 19.25 -18.45 6.85
C HIS A 949 20.76 -18.24 6.56
N HIS A 950 21.37 -17.17 7.06
CA HIS A 950 22.77 -16.81 6.75
C HIS A 950 23.78 -17.61 7.60
N VAL A 951 23.72 -18.95 7.51
CA VAL A 951 24.50 -19.90 8.34
C VAL A 951 26.02 -19.78 8.17
N ALA A 952 26.49 -19.12 7.11
CA ALA A 952 27.93 -18.92 6.91
C ALA A 952 28.59 -18.14 8.06
N LEU A 953 27.90 -17.17 8.66
CA LEU A 953 28.47 -16.38 9.74
C LEU A 953 28.64 -17.22 11.03
N PRO A 954 27.60 -17.95 11.52
CA PRO A 954 27.78 -18.91 12.60
C PRO A 954 28.83 -19.98 12.32
N ALA A 955 28.85 -20.57 11.11
CA ALA A 955 29.80 -21.62 10.73
C ALA A 955 31.27 -21.16 10.74
N ILE A 956 31.49 -19.86 10.51
CA ILE A 956 32.82 -19.24 10.65
C ILE A 956 33.12 -19.00 12.12
N ALA A 957 32.16 -18.47 12.88
CA ALA A 957 32.33 -18.11 14.27
C ALA A 957 32.63 -19.32 15.18
N ASP A 958 31.97 -20.46 14.93
CA ASP A 958 32.16 -21.69 15.71
C ASP A 958 33.29 -22.61 15.18
N GLY A 959 33.87 -22.26 14.03
CA GLY A 959 34.96 -23.00 13.39
C GLY A 959 34.52 -24.20 12.53
N THR A 960 33.22 -24.46 12.38
CA THR A 960 32.69 -25.56 11.56
C THR A 960 33.19 -25.49 10.13
N LEU A 961 33.13 -24.30 9.50
CA LEU A 961 33.60 -24.12 8.12
C LEU A 961 35.12 -24.33 8.01
N ARG A 962 35.90 -23.87 9.00
CA ARG A 962 37.35 -24.07 9.03
C ARG A 962 37.70 -25.55 9.06
N ARG A 963 37.02 -26.32 9.92
CA ARG A 963 37.22 -27.76 10.06
C ARG A 963 36.94 -28.50 8.75
N LEU A 964 35.79 -28.25 8.13
CA LEU A 964 35.40 -28.91 6.87
C LEU A 964 36.40 -28.60 5.74
N LEU A 965 36.82 -27.34 5.62
CA LEU A 965 37.85 -26.97 4.64
C LEU A 965 39.20 -27.63 4.93
N GLN A 966 39.59 -27.78 6.20
CA GLN A 966 40.83 -28.50 6.55
C GLN A 966 40.72 -29.99 6.21
N GLU A 967 39.58 -30.62 6.46
CA GLU A 967 39.32 -32.02 6.11
C GLU A 967 39.40 -32.25 4.59
N ALA A 968 38.93 -31.31 3.77
CA ALA A 968 39.01 -31.42 2.31
C ALA A 968 40.45 -31.40 1.75
N PHE A 969 41.42 -30.78 2.47
CA PHE A 969 42.83 -30.68 2.03
C PHE A 969 43.81 -31.47 2.91
N ALA A 970 43.30 -32.26 3.86
CA ALA A 970 44.07 -33.14 4.73
C ALA A 970 44.70 -34.27 3.91
#